data_AF-A0A418T0Z9-F1
#
_entry.id   AF-A0A418T0Z9-F1
#
_cell.length_a   1.000
_cell.length_b   1.000
_cell.length_c   1.000
_cell.angle_alpha   90.00
_cell.angle_beta   90.00
_cell.angle_gamma   90.00
#
_symmetry.space_group_name_H-M   'P 1'
#
loop_
_entity.id
_entity.type
_entity.pdbx_description
1 polymer ?
#
loop_
_entity_poly.entity_id
_entity_poly.type
_entity_poly.pdbx_seq_one_letter_code
_entity_poly.pdbx_strand_id
1 'polypeptide(L)'
;MTRLPIDEVLPELLLALQSGNGAVLVAEPGAGKTTRVPLALLEQPWLGGKKIVMLEPRRLSARSAAQYMARMLGEKVGETVGYRVRLDSKVGPRTLIEVVTEGVLTRMLQEDPSLDDVGAVLFDEFHERHLHGDLGLALCLEAQSLLREELRLLVMSATLEAEPVADLLGGAAVIRSKGRSYPVTTHYAPARSTAPLEQAVGQAIFQVMREADGDVLVFLPGAAEIRRTASWLRGQGLPAGVRLAELHGSLTLDEQASAIAPCAPNERKIVLSTSVAESSLTVEGVKIVVDSGLSRVPRFSPRTGLSRLETVPVSRDSADQRRGRAGRVAPGYCYRMWTEQEHHHLPLHTRPEMLDADLSALALELAVWGTPDPAELQWLTPPPQAAYDGAVALLQSLNAMDEHGKPTPSGQRIAKLGMHPRLGAMLLAAEEQPAALERACELAALLSERDLLGSERNVDIALRVDALRKAGGKEPAAHRIKSQAQQWKRRMDERRADEAATNLPHNQSKTWAEGSLLASAYPDRIAQRRPDGRYVMANGRGAVLPELQPLSRSPYLVVCELDDAGSEGRIRLAAGISLPEIEASLPAHLTLEEAVEWDAGTQSVRARRRMKLGAIVLSEVPLEGPDPEAVADTLLRGIRLKGISALPMSKNAASLLGRMRLMSLSGDPQWPDVSDEALLDTMELWLKPHIYGMKSLSDLGKLPMAQLVGDRMTWKQTRELDEQVPTHITVPSGSRIPIDYSNPGSPVLAVRLQELFGWRETPRLVNGRLPLTLHLLSPSQRPVQVTKDLASFWELAYFEVKKDLKGRYPKHYWPDDPYEAVATNRAKPRAPQS
;
A
#
# COMPACT_ATOMS: atom_id res chain seq x y z
N MET A 1 -38.26 -41.36 16.43
CA MET A 1 -37.29 -40.24 16.51
C MET A 1 -37.97 -39.04 17.11
N THR A 2 -37.26 -38.22 17.89
CA THR A 2 -37.73 -36.92 18.40
C THR A 2 -37.93 -35.95 17.23
N ARG A 3 -39.12 -35.34 17.13
CA ARG A 3 -39.44 -34.34 16.09
C ARG A 3 -38.69 -33.03 16.39
N LEU A 4 -37.92 -32.54 15.42
CA LEU A 4 -37.16 -31.29 15.49
C LEU A 4 -37.97 -30.14 14.86
N PRO A 5 -37.70 -28.87 15.24
CA PRO A 5 -38.40 -27.71 14.66
C PRO A 5 -38.31 -27.61 13.14
N ILE A 6 -37.19 -28.07 12.56
CA ILE A 6 -37.01 -28.07 11.10
C ILE A 6 -38.02 -28.99 10.40
N ASP A 7 -38.46 -30.06 11.05
CA ASP A 7 -39.38 -31.05 10.46
C ASP A 7 -40.76 -30.43 10.13
N GLU A 8 -41.11 -29.30 10.75
CA GLU A 8 -42.36 -28.58 10.48
C GLU A 8 -42.31 -27.78 9.17
N VAL A 9 -41.12 -27.33 8.75
CA VAL A 9 -40.93 -26.52 7.53
C VAL A 9 -40.30 -27.29 6.38
N LEU A 10 -39.82 -28.52 6.62
CA LEU A 10 -39.24 -29.37 5.56
C LEU A 10 -40.17 -29.50 4.33
N PRO A 11 -41.48 -29.78 4.46
CA PRO A 11 -42.34 -29.89 3.28
C PRO A 11 -42.39 -28.63 2.42
N GLU A 12 -42.39 -27.45 3.05
CA GLU A 12 -42.36 -26.16 2.36
C GLU A 12 -41.04 -25.95 1.62
N LEU A 13 -39.91 -26.26 2.28
CA LEU A 13 -38.58 -26.18 1.69
C LEU A 13 -38.43 -27.13 0.48
N LEU A 14 -38.89 -28.38 0.61
CA LEU A 14 -38.82 -29.37 -0.46
C LEU A 14 -39.66 -28.93 -1.67
N LEU A 15 -40.86 -28.37 -1.44
CA LEU A 15 -41.69 -27.83 -2.50
C LEU A 15 -41.02 -26.64 -3.21
N ALA A 16 -40.41 -25.72 -2.45
CA ALA A 16 -39.68 -24.59 -3.00
C ALA A 16 -38.56 -25.04 -3.95
N LEU A 17 -37.70 -25.97 -3.51
CA LEU A 17 -36.61 -26.53 -4.32
C LEU A 17 -37.06 -27.47 -5.45
N GLN A 18 -38.30 -27.97 -5.39
CA GLN A 18 -38.91 -28.70 -6.50
C GLN A 18 -39.41 -27.73 -7.59
N SER A 19 -40.02 -26.60 -7.18
CA SER A 19 -40.59 -25.60 -8.08
C SER A 19 -39.57 -24.61 -8.67
N GLY A 20 -38.43 -24.43 -8.00
CA GLY A 20 -37.35 -23.53 -8.40
C GLY A 20 -35.97 -24.15 -8.17
N ASN A 21 -34.92 -23.34 -8.32
CA ASN A 21 -33.51 -23.74 -8.17
C ASN A 21 -32.79 -23.03 -7.01
N GLY A 22 -33.52 -22.23 -6.21
CA GLY A 22 -32.98 -21.47 -5.08
C GLY A 22 -33.93 -21.45 -3.88
N ALA A 23 -33.38 -21.49 -2.66
CA ALA A 23 -34.13 -21.23 -1.44
C ALA A 23 -33.23 -20.65 -0.34
N VAL A 24 -33.83 -19.88 0.57
CA VAL A 24 -33.19 -19.40 1.80
C VAL A 24 -33.91 -19.99 3.00
N LEU A 25 -33.19 -20.70 3.85
CA LEU A 25 -33.71 -21.27 5.09
C LEU A 25 -33.15 -20.52 6.30
N VAL A 26 -34.02 -19.85 7.05
CA VAL A 26 -33.67 -19.24 8.33
C VAL A 26 -34.14 -20.16 9.46
N ALA A 27 -33.19 -20.69 10.23
CA ALA A 27 -33.49 -21.56 11.35
C ALA A 27 -32.46 -21.40 12.48
N GLU A 28 -32.95 -21.27 13.71
CA GLU A 28 -32.10 -21.13 14.89
C GLU A 28 -31.11 -22.31 15.04
N PRO A 29 -29.89 -22.10 15.55
CA PRO A 29 -28.94 -23.16 15.79
C PRO A 29 -29.51 -24.23 16.73
N GLY A 30 -29.51 -25.50 16.28
CA GLY A 30 -30.11 -26.62 17.01
C GLY A 30 -31.52 -27.00 16.52
N ALA A 31 -32.13 -26.24 15.60
CA ALA A 31 -33.40 -26.59 14.97
C ALA A 31 -33.31 -27.85 14.08
N GLY A 32 -32.09 -28.26 13.69
CA GLY A 32 -31.83 -29.43 12.85
C GLY A 32 -31.53 -29.12 11.38
N LYS A 33 -31.32 -27.86 11.00
CA LYS A 33 -31.04 -27.46 9.60
C LYS A 33 -29.89 -28.26 8.96
N THR A 34 -28.73 -28.29 9.61
CA THR A 34 -27.51 -28.98 9.16
C THR A 34 -27.68 -30.49 9.02
N THR A 35 -28.49 -31.11 9.87
CA THR A 35 -28.50 -32.58 10.04
C THR A 35 -29.74 -33.26 9.47
N ARG A 36 -30.83 -32.52 9.22
CA ARG A 36 -32.07 -33.05 8.64
C ARG A 36 -32.25 -32.66 7.19
N VAL A 37 -31.90 -31.42 6.82
CA VAL A 37 -32.16 -30.91 5.46
C VAL A 37 -31.41 -31.73 4.41
N PRO A 38 -30.08 -31.97 4.51
CA PRO A 38 -29.38 -32.75 3.48
C PRO A 38 -29.95 -34.16 3.31
N LEU A 39 -30.34 -34.81 4.41
CA LEU A 39 -30.94 -36.15 4.37
C LEU A 39 -32.31 -36.16 3.69
N ALA A 40 -33.15 -35.15 3.94
CA ALA A 40 -34.46 -35.03 3.31
C ALA A 40 -34.38 -34.78 1.80
N LEU A 41 -33.28 -34.18 1.33
CA LEU A 41 -33.05 -33.89 -0.09
C LEU A 41 -32.63 -35.14 -0.89
N LEU A 42 -32.08 -36.19 -0.24
CA LEU A 42 -31.63 -37.41 -0.92
C LEU A 42 -32.75 -38.14 -1.69
N GLU A 43 -33.98 -38.05 -1.20
CA GLU A 43 -35.14 -38.71 -1.79
C GLU A 43 -35.84 -37.87 -2.87
N GLN A 44 -35.33 -36.66 -3.15
CA GLN A 44 -35.97 -35.76 -4.11
C GLN A 44 -35.74 -36.20 -5.56
N PRO A 45 -36.79 -36.30 -6.40
CA PRO A 45 -36.65 -36.76 -7.78
C PRO A 45 -35.70 -35.92 -8.63
N TRP A 46 -35.65 -34.61 -8.41
CA TRP A 46 -34.78 -33.69 -9.16
C TRP A 46 -33.29 -33.89 -8.85
N LEU A 47 -32.95 -34.51 -7.71
CA LEU A 47 -31.55 -34.81 -7.39
C LEU A 47 -31.02 -35.90 -8.33
N GLY A 48 -31.86 -36.82 -8.80
CA GLY A 48 -31.49 -37.83 -9.80
C GLY A 48 -30.33 -38.72 -9.38
N GLY A 49 -30.12 -38.93 -8.07
CA GLY A 49 -28.97 -39.68 -7.53
C GLY A 49 -27.62 -38.92 -7.58
N LYS A 50 -27.62 -37.64 -7.97
CA LYS A 50 -26.44 -36.76 -7.89
C LYS A 50 -26.09 -36.43 -6.45
N LYS A 51 -24.88 -35.93 -6.26
CA LYS A 51 -24.37 -35.52 -4.96
C LYS A 51 -24.97 -34.21 -4.46
N ILE A 52 -24.96 -34.07 -3.15
CA ILE A 52 -25.23 -32.85 -2.41
C ILE A 52 -23.92 -32.42 -1.76
N VAL A 53 -23.47 -31.22 -2.06
CA VAL A 53 -22.31 -30.61 -1.40
C VAL A 53 -22.81 -29.64 -0.34
N MET A 54 -22.44 -29.86 0.92
CA MET A 54 -22.81 -28.96 2.02
C MET A 54 -21.58 -28.25 2.57
N LEU A 55 -21.55 -26.93 2.41
CA LEU A 55 -20.53 -26.05 2.94
C LEU A 55 -20.71 -25.86 4.44
N GLU A 56 -19.63 -26.06 5.18
CA GLU A 56 -19.52 -25.80 6.61
C GLU A 56 -18.28 -24.93 6.87
N PRO A 57 -18.40 -23.77 7.56
CA PRO A 57 -17.30 -22.82 7.71
C PRO A 57 -16.10 -23.39 8.49
N ARG A 58 -16.35 -24.36 9.37
CA ARG A 58 -15.36 -24.86 10.34
C ARG A 58 -15.14 -26.35 10.17
N ARG A 59 -13.87 -26.78 10.23
CA ARG A 59 -13.49 -28.20 10.08
C ARG A 59 -14.15 -29.10 11.11
N LEU A 60 -14.26 -28.63 12.36
CA LEU A 60 -14.91 -29.39 13.43
C LEU A 60 -16.39 -29.60 13.11
N SER A 61 -17.09 -28.53 12.72
CA SER A 61 -18.51 -28.55 12.38
C SER A 61 -18.79 -29.46 11.19
N ALA A 62 -18.00 -29.36 10.11
CA ALA A 62 -18.09 -30.26 8.96
C ALA A 62 -18.00 -31.75 9.35
N ARG A 63 -17.02 -32.10 10.19
CA ARG A 63 -16.83 -33.48 10.66
C ARG A 63 -17.96 -33.94 11.57
N SER A 64 -18.35 -33.10 12.53
CA SER A 64 -19.42 -33.40 13.48
C SER A 64 -20.76 -33.58 12.78
N ALA A 65 -21.08 -32.72 11.80
CA ALA A 65 -22.28 -32.81 10.98
C ALA A 65 -22.32 -34.14 10.20
N ALA A 66 -21.25 -34.46 9.47
CA ALA A 66 -21.15 -35.72 8.72
C ALA A 66 -21.27 -36.96 9.64
N GLN A 67 -20.59 -36.94 10.79
CA GLN A 67 -20.68 -38.02 11.78
C GLN A 67 -22.07 -38.17 12.39
N TYR A 68 -22.78 -37.08 12.61
CA TYR A 68 -24.12 -37.11 13.17
C TYR A 68 -25.12 -37.65 12.14
N MET A 69 -25.07 -37.16 10.90
CA MET A 69 -25.92 -37.63 9.80
C MET A 69 -25.68 -39.12 9.48
N ALA A 70 -24.42 -39.58 9.41
CA ALA A 70 -24.12 -41.00 9.21
C ALA A 70 -24.70 -41.87 10.33
N ARG A 71 -24.55 -41.43 11.59
CA ARG A 71 -25.14 -42.13 12.75
C ARG A 71 -26.66 -42.22 12.68
N MET A 72 -27.35 -41.20 12.16
CA MET A 72 -28.80 -41.22 11.99
C MET A 72 -29.26 -42.25 10.96
N LEU A 73 -28.43 -42.53 9.95
CA LEU A 73 -28.68 -43.58 8.96
C LEU A 73 -28.24 -44.97 9.45
N GLY A 74 -27.59 -45.06 10.62
CA GLY A 74 -27.00 -46.31 11.10
C GLY A 74 -25.72 -46.72 10.36
N GLU A 75 -25.08 -45.77 9.67
CA GLU A 75 -23.91 -45.99 8.81
C GLU A 75 -22.61 -45.43 9.41
N LYS A 76 -21.47 -45.80 8.82
CA LYS A 76 -20.19 -45.14 9.08
C LYS A 76 -20.00 -43.94 8.13
N VAL A 77 -19.26 -42.94 8.60
CA VAL A 77 -18.84 -41.82 7.74
C VAL A 77 -17.98 -42.33 6.59
N GLY A 78 -18.26 -41.84 5.38
CA GLY A 78 -17.66 -42.27 4.12
C GLY A 78 -18.52 -43.28 3.34
N GLU A 79 -19.66 -43.69 3.89
CA GLU A 79 -20.72 -44.40 3.17
C GLU A 79 -21.62 -43.38 2.46
N THR A 80 -22.91 -43.27 2.78
CA THR A 80 -23.83 -42.30 2.14
C THR A 80 -23.43 -40.85 2.45
N VAL A 81 -22.91 -40.61 3.66
CA VAL A 81 -22.47 -39.29 4.13
C VAL A 81 -20.97 -39.29 4.41
N GLY A 82 -20.26 -38.36 3.80
CA GLY A 82 -18.83 -38.15 3.94
C GLY A 82 -18.47 -36.70 4.25
N TYR A 83 -17.18 -36.44 4.45
CA TYR A 83 -16.67 -35.07 4.53
C TYR A 83 -15.32 -34.93 3.82
N ARG A 84 -15.03 -33.71 3.37
CA ARG A 84 -13.72 -33.31 2.86
C ARG A 84 -13.30 -32.00 3.50
N VAL A 85 -12.26 -32.05 4.33
CA VAL A 85 -11.67 -30.86 4.96
C VAL A 85 -10.18 -30.79 4.63
N ARG A 86 -9.55 -29.65 4.89
CA ARG A 86 -8.10 -29.51 4.66
C ARG A 86 -7.33 -30.59 5.43
N LEU A 87 -6.66 -31.47 4.67
CA LEU A 87 -5.78 -32.57 5.11
C LEU A 87 -6.48 -33.83 5.64
N ASP A 88 -7.81 -33.93 5.54
CA ASP A 88 -8.56 -35.11 6.00
C ASP A 88 -9.82 -35.28 5.14
N SER A 89 -10.03 -36.48 4.59
CA SER A 89 -11.16 -36.79 3.72
C SER A 89 -11.68 -38.19 4.03
N LYS A 90 -13.00 -38.31 4.13
CA LYS A 90 -13.73 -39.57 4.29
C LYS A 90 -14.91 -39.58 3.33
N VAL A 91 -14.61 -39.82 2.06
CA VAL A 91 -15.57 -39.90 0.96
C VAL A 91 -15.29 -41.21 0.22
N GLY A 92 -16.34 -41.99 -0.04
CA GLY A 92 -16.29 -43.25 -0.78
C GLY A 92 -17.11 -43.19 -2.07
N PRO A 93 -17.13 -44.28 -2.87
CA PRO A 93 -17.88 -44.32 -4.13
C PRO A 93 -19.41 -44.28 -3.94
N ARG A 94 -19.91 -44.52 -2.73
CA ARG A 94 -21.34 -44.47 -2.37
C ARG A 94 -21.75 -43.14 -1.73
N THR A 95 -20.84 -42.20 -1.57
CA THR A 95 -21.12 -40.94 -0.88
C THR A 95 -21.95 -40.02 -1.75
N LEU A 96 -23.12 -39.64 -1.22
CA LEU A 96 -24.07 -38.73 -1.84
C LEU A 96 -24.11 -37.37 -1.13
N ILE A 97 -23.83 -37.31 0.16
CA ILE A 97 -23.67 -36.03 0.87
C ILE A 97 -22.20 -35.84 1.22
N GLU A 98 -21.58 -34.82 0.63
CA GLU A 98 -20.22 -34.42 0.94
C GLU A 98 -20.24 -33.12 1.75
N VAL A 99 -19.91 -33.21 3.04
CA VAL A 99 -19.75 -32.02 3.89
C VAL A 99 -18.34 -31.46 3.71
N VAL A 100 -18.23 -30.25 3.18
CA VAL A 100 -16.96 -29.65 2.78
C VAL A 100 -16.71 -28.34 3.51
N THR A 101 -15.44 -28.00 3.70
CA THR A 101 -15.06 -26.65 4.17
C THR A 101 -14.92 -25.67 3.02
N GLU A 102 -14.99 -24.38 3.31
CA GLU A 102 -15.06 -23.30 2.31
C GLU A 102 -13.96 -23.38 1.25
N GLY A 103 -12.69 -23.50 1.65
CA GLY A 103 -11.58 -23.62 0.69
C GLY A 103 -11.58 -24.92 -0.13
N VAL A 104 -12.29 -25.96 0.31
CA VAL A 104 -12.47 -27.21 -0.45
C VAL A 104 -13.52 -27.01 -1.54
N LEU A 105 -14.65 -26.35 -1.24
CA LEU A 105 -15.66 -26.00 -2.25
C LEU A 105 -15.03 -25.14 -3.36
N THR A 106 -14.25 -24.11 -2.99
CA THR A 106 -13.54 -23.29 -3.98
C THR A 106 -12.64 -24.16 -4.88
N ARG A 107 -11.91 -25.14 -4.33
CA ARG A 107 -11.10 -26.05 -5.18
C ARG A 107 -11.95 -26.92 -6.10
N MET A 108 -13.06 -27.46 -5.60
CA MET A 108 -13.95 -28.28 -6.41
C MET A 108 -14.48 -27.51 -7.62
N LEU A 109 -14.94 -26.27 -7.40
CA LEU A 109 -15.37 -25.38 -8.47
C LEU A 109 -14.24 -25.08 -9.45
N GLN A 110 -13.04 -24.73 -8.97
CA GLN A 110 -11.91 -24.42 -9.85
C GLN A 110 -11.44 -25.62 -10.70
N GLU A 111 -11.60 -26.85 -10.20
CA GLU A 111 -11.25 -28.07 -10.91
C GLU A 111 -12.36 -28.49 -11.90
N ASP A 112 -13.62 -28.32 -11.49
CA ASP A 112 -14.82 -28.62 -12.27
C ASP A 112 -15.86 -27.48 -12.09
N PRO A 113 -15.81 -26.45 -12.97
CA PRO A 113 -16.74 -25.32 -12.90
C PRO A 113 -18.21 -25.71 -13.08
N SER A 114 -18.50 -26.83 -13.77
CA SER A 114 -19.87 -27.29 -13.96
C SER A 114 -20.35 -28.17 -12.81
N LEU A 115 -19.48 -28.74 -11.97
CA LEU A 115 -19.87 -29.66 -10.87
C LEU A 115 -20.84 -30.75 -11.35
N ASP A 116 -20.56 -31.41 -12.48
CA ASP A 116 -21.51 -32.28 -13.23
C ASP A 116 -22.24 -33.31 -12.35
N ASP A 117 -21.50 -33.86 -11.38
CA ASP A 117 -21.92 -34.90 -10.44
C ASP A 117 -22.80 -34.37 -9.29
N VAL A 118 -22.96 -33.05 -9.16
CA VAL A 118 -23.64 -32.37 -8.06
C VAL A 118 -25.00 -31.85 -8.54
N GLY A 119 -26.04 -32.15 -7.76
CA GLY A 119 -27.39 -31.66 -7.97
C GLY A 119 -27.77 -30.50 -7.05
N ALA A 120 -27.14 -30.38 -5.88
CA ALA A 120 -27.37 -29.27 -4.97
C ALA A 120 -26.12 -28.85 -4.20
N VAL A 121 -25.98 -27.53 -3.97
CA VAL A 121 -25.00 -26.93 -3.06
C VAL A 121 -25.72 -26.22 -1.93
N LEU A 122 -25.38 -26.57 -0.69
CA LEU A 122 -25.96 -26.04 0.53
C LEU A 122 -24.92 -25.18 1.24
N PHE A 123 -25.23 -23.92 1.51
CA PHE A 123 -24.38 -23.00 2.27
C PHE A 123 -24.88 -22.93 3.71
N ASP A 124 -24.29 -23.70 4.62
CA ASP A 124 -24.67 -23.64 6.04
C ASP A 124 -23.94 -22.53 6.79
N GLU A 125 -24.57 -22.05 7.87
CA GLU A 125 -24.05 -21.01 8.75
C GLU A 125 -23.63 -19.73 7.99
N PHE A 126 -24.37 -19.37 6.93
CA PHE A 126 -24.00 -18.27 6.02
C PHE A 126 -24.00 -16.87 6.70
N HIS A 127 -24.56 -16.74 7.91
CA HIS A 127 -24.42 -15.51 8.72
C HIS A 127 -23.00 -15.26 9.22
N GLU A 128 -22.08 -16.24 9.19
CA GLU A 128 -20.68 -16.00 9.54
C GLU A 128 -19.98 -15.09 8.50
N ARG A 129 -20.53 -14.97 7.27
CA ARG A 129 -20.09 -14.04 6.21
C ARG A 129 -18.58 -14.06 5.97
N HIS A 130 -18.02 -15.28 5.92
CA HIS A 130 -16.63 -15.52 5.56
C HIS A 130 -16.40 -15.30 4.06
N LEU A 131 -15.19 -14.86 3.72
CA LEU A 131 -14.83 -14.52 2.35
C LEU A 131 -14.98 -15.72 1.40
N HIS A 132 -14.53 -16.91 1.81
CA HIS A 132 -14.62 -18.10 0.97
C HIS A 132 -16.06 -18.62 0.82
N GLY A 133 -16.93 -18.39 1.81
CA GLY A 133 -18.36 -18.67 1.69
C GLY A 133 -19.03 -17.78 0.66
N ASP A 134 -18.77 -16.46 0.72
CA ASP A 134 -19.27 -15.49 -0.25
C ASP A 134 -18.73 -15.79 -1.67
N LEU A 135 -17.43 -16.12 -1.82
CA LEU A 135 -16.84 -16.55 -3.09
C LEU A 135 -17.49 -17.83 -3.63
N GLY A 136 -17.66 -18.85 -2.79
CA GLY A 136 -18.30 -20.10 -3.20
C GLY A 136 -19.72 -19.87 -3.73
N LEU A 137 -20.49 -18.98 -3.11
CA LEU A 137 -21.84 -18.63 -3.57
C LEU A 137 -21.79 -17.90 -4.92
N ALA A 138 -20.90 -16.91 -5.07
CA ALA A 138 -20.75 -16.16 -6.32
C ALA A 138 -20.39 -17.07 -7.51
N LEU A 139 -19.41 -17.97 -7.33
CA LEU A 139 -19.01 -18.93 -8.37
C LEU A 139 -20.12 -19.95 -8.66
N CYS A 140 -20.86 -20.42 -7.65
CA CYS A 140 -22.01 -21.29 -7.87
C CYS A 140 -23.14 -20.60 -8.65
N LEU A 141 -23.40 -19.32 -8.40
CA LEU A 141 -24.39 -18.53 -9.14
C LEU A 141 -23.99 -18.34 -10.59
N GLU A 142 -22.71 -18.03 -10.83
CA GLU A 142 -22.19 -17.93 -12.19
C GLU A 142 -22.27 -19.27 -12.94
N ALA A 143 -21.82 -20.36 -12.31
CA ALA A 143 -21.95 -21.70 -12.86
C ALA A 143 -23.41 -22.06 -13.16
N GLN A 144 -24.34 -21.70 -12.26
CA GLN A 144 -25.77 -21.89 -12.48
C GLN A 144 -26.27 -21.09 -13.70
N SER A 145 -25.81 -19.86 -13.88
CA SER A 145 -26.23 -18.98 -14.98
C SER A 145 -25.65 -19.36 -16.35
N LEU A 146 -24.43 -19.93 -16.39
CA LEU A 146 -23.70 -20.20 -17.63
C LEU A 146 -23.70 -21.66 -18.06
N LEU A 147 -23.72 -22.60 -17.09
CA LEU A 147 -23.45 -24.02 -17.34
C LEU A 147 -24.55 -24.95 -16.80
N ARG A 148 -25.17 -24.61 -15.66
CA ARG A 148 -26.00 -25.52 -14.87
C ARG A 148 -27.27 -24.86 -14.33
N GLU A 149 -28.17 -24.44 -15.21
CA GLU A 149 -29.45 -23.81 -14.81
C GLU A 149 -30.26 -24.67 -13.82
N GLU A 150 -30.06 -25.99 -13.84
CA GLU A 150 -30.72 -26.95 -12.96
C GLU A 150 -30.00 -27.21 -11.63
N LEU A 151 -28.82 -26.64 -11.37
CA LEU A 151 -28.16 -26.77 -10.06
C LEU A 151 -29.03 -26.11 -8.97
N ARG A 152 -29.28 -26.78 -7.85
CA ARG A 152 -30.04 -26.20 -6.72
C ARG A 152 -29.10 -25.54 -5.73
N LEU A 153 -29.41 -24.30 -5.33
CA LEU A 153 -28.67 -23.57 -4.29
C LEU A 153 -29.58 -23.36 -3.08
N LEU A 154 -29.08 -23.75 -1.90
CA LEU A 154 -29.78 -23.52 -0.64
C LEU A 154 -28.87 -22.78 0.33
N VAL A 155 -29.25 -21.57 0.72
CA VAL A 155 -28.54 -20.82 1.77
C VAL A 155 -29.26 -21.03 3.10
N MET A 156 -28.54 -21.56 4.08
CA MET A 156 -29.04 -21.79 5.44
C MET A 156 -28.37 -20.83 6.42
N SER A 157 -29.17 -20.16 7.23
CA SER A 157 -28.67 -19.17 8.19
C SER A 157 -29.46 -19.18 9.50
N ALA A 158 -28.81 -18.76 10.58
CA ALA A 158 -29.44 -18.55 11.87
C ALA A 158 -30.07 -17.15 12.02
N THR A 159 -29.41 -16.14 11.46
CA THR A 159 -29.65 -14.72 11.83
C THR A 159 -29.51 -13.74 10.67
N LEU A 160 -29.09 -14.21 9.49
CA LEU A 160 -28.91 -13.33 8.34
C LEU A 160 -30.25 -12.76 7.88
N GLU A 161 -30.22 -11.51 7.44
CA GLU A 161 -31.32 -10.93 6.66
C GLU A 161 -31.52 -11.79 5.42
N ALA A 162 -32.66 -12.46 5.34
CA ALA A 162 -32.90 -13.48 4.33
C ALA A 162 -33.19 -12.85 2.97
N GLU A 163 -33.77 -11.66 2.99
CA GLU A 163 -34.28 -10.93 1.84
C GLU A 163 -33.16 -10.56 0.87
N PRO A 164 -32.03 -9.93 1.28
CA PRO A 164 -30.91 -9.68 0.36
C PRO A 164 -30.32 -10.95 -0.27
N VAL A 165 -30.32 -12.08 0.46
CA VAL A 165 -29.87 -13.37 -0.09
C VAL A 165 -30.87 -13.94 -1.06
N ALA A 166 -32.17 -13.85 -0.75
CA ALA A 166 -33.24 -14.30 -1.63
C ALA A 166 -33.20 -13.54 -2.96
N ASP A 167 -33.00 -12.22 -2.91
CA ASP A 167 -32.84 -11.37 -4.10
C ASP A 167 -31.61 -11.79 -4.92
N LEU A 168 -30.48 -12.07 -4.25
CA LEU A 168 -29.27 -12.58 -4.90
C LEU A 168 -29.50 -13.94 -5.59
N LEU A 169 -30.36 -14.80 -5.02
CA LEU A 169 -30.78 -16.07 -5.60
C LEU A 169 -31.94 -15.93 -6.61
N GLY A 170 -32.17 -14.74 -7.16
CA GLY A 170 -33.21 -14.51 -8.17
C GLY A 170 -34.65 -14.44 -7.63
N GLY A 171 -34.82 -13.97 -6.38
CA GLY A 171 -36.12 -13.91 -5.71
C GLY A 171 -36.55 -15.24 -5.09
N ALA A 172 -35.59 -16.02 -4.58
CA ALA A 172 -35.83 -17.34 -4.01
C ALA A 172 -36.78 -17.32 -2.80
N ALA A 173 -37.47 -18.44 -2.55
CA ALA A 173 -38.36 -18.56 -1.40
C ALA A 173 -37.58 -18.46 -0.07
N VAL A 174 -38.13 -17.70 0.89
CA VAL A 174 -37.60 -17.58 2.26
C VAL A 174 -38.44 -18.43 3.20
N ILE A 175 -37.87 -19.52 3.70
CA ILE A 175 -38.50 -20.44 4.64
C ILE A 175 -37.96 -20.16 6.05
N ARG A 176 -38.85 -19.98 7.03
CA ARG A 176 -38.47 -19.63 8.41
C ARG A 176 -38.91 -20.71 9.39
N SER A 177 -37.96 -21.43 9.99
CA SER A 177 -38.21 -22.35 11.09
C SER A 177 -38.08 -21.61 12.42
N LYS A 178 -39.19 -21.48 13.16
CA LYS A 178 -39.16 -20.98 14.54
C LYS A 178 -38.58 -22.09 15.43
N GLY A 179 -37.42 -21.84 16.03
CA GLY A 179 -36.79 -22.78 16.96
C GLY A 179 -37.65 -23.07 18.19
N ARG A 180 -37.31 -24.13 18.92
CA ARG A 180 -37.78 -24.35 20.30
C ARG A 180 -36.70 -23.83 21.24
N SER A 181 -36.69 -22.53 21.49
CA SER A 181 -35.84 -21.90 22.49
C SER A 181 -36.61 -21.66 23.78
N TYR A 182 -36.04 -22.07 24.90
CA TYR A 182 -36.56 -21.72 26.22
C TYR A 182 -36.21 -20.25 26.54
N PRO A 183 -37.03 -19.55 27.35
CA PRO A 183 -36.74 -18.17 27.72
C PRO A 183 -35.39 -18.06 28.43
N VAL A 184 -34.62 -17.02 28.08
CA VAL A 184 -33.34 -16.68 28.70
C VAL A 184 -33.44 -15.30 29.33
N THR A 185 -33.27 -15.23 30.65
CA THR A 185 -33.24 -13.96 31.39
C THR A 185 -31.89 -13.30 31.20
N THR A 186 -31.88 -12.04 30.76
CA THR A 186 -30.65 -11.28 30.51
C THR A 186 -30.37 -10.28 31.63
N HIS A 187 -29.18 -10.36 32.20
CA HIS A 187 -28.66 -9.42 33.18
C HIS A 187 -27.52 -8.61 32.56
N TYR A 188 -27.62 -7.28 32.63
CA TYR A 188 -26.54 -6.38 32.23
C TYR A 188 -25.72 -5.98 33.44
N ALA A 189 -24.42 -5.73 33.23
CA ALA A 189 -23.58 -5.17 34.27
C ALA A 189 -24.09 -3.75 34.65
N PRO A 190 -24.10 -3.41 35.95
CA PRO A 190 -24.58 -2.09 36.39
C PRO A 190 -23.65 -0.95 35.98
N ALA A 191 -22.36 -1.24 35.81
CA ALA A 191 -21.34 -0.31 35.34
C ALA A 191 -20.21 -1.08 34.66
N ARG A 192 -19.43 -0.37 33.83
CA ARG A 192 -18.24 -0.94 33.18
C ARG A 192 -17.15 -1.23 34.21
N SER A 193 -16.62 -2.44 34.20
CA SER A 193 -15.49 -2.81 35.06
C SER A 193 -14.19 -2.16 34.59
N THR A 194 -13.42 -1.62 35.54
CA THR A 194 -12.03 -1.16 35.32
C THR A 194 -11.00 -2.24 35.65
N ALA A 195 -11.44 -3.37 36.22
CA ALA A 195 -10.55 -4.48 36.55
C ALA A 195 -10.07 -5.20 35.27
N PRO A 196 -8.93 -5.91 35.33
CA PRO A 196 -8.51 -6.82 34.26
C PRO A 196 -9.62 -7.81 33.90
N LEU A 197 -9.71 -8.16 32.61
CA LEU A 197 -10.80 -8.99 32.08
C LEU A 197 -10.94 -10.31 32.83
N GLU A 198 -9.85 -11.04 33.06
CA GLU A 198 -9.86 -12.31 33.77
C GLU A 198 -10.41 -12.22 35.19
N GLN A 199 -10.17 -11.10 35.89
CA GLN A 199 -10.70 -10.86 37.22
C GLN A 199 -12.19 -10.54 37.17
N ALA A 200 -12.59 -9.61 36.29
CA ALA A 200 -13.99 -9.21 36.15
C ALA A 200 -14.88 -10.41 35.76
N VAL A 201 -14.45 -11.18 34.75
CA VAL A 201 -15.17 -12.39 34.30
C VAL A 201 -15.16 -13.47 35.39
N GLY A 202 -14.02 -13.69 36.06
CA GLY A 202 -13.92 -14.67 37.13
C GLY A 202 -14.84 -14.36 38.31
N GLN A 203 -14.96 -13.08 38.71
CA GLN A 203 -15.90 -12.65 39.74
C GLN A 203 -17.35 -12.88 39.32
N ALA A 204 -17.71 -12.56 38.07
CA ALA A 204 -19.03 -12.86 37.53
C ALA A 204 -19.33 -14.36 37.56
N ILE A 205 -18.37 -15.21 37.17
CA ILE A 205 -18.51 -16.68 37.22
C ILE A 205 -18.80 -17.16 38.66
N PHE A 206 -18.05 -16.70 39.66
CA PHE A 206 -18.31 -17.06 41.06
C PHE A 206 -19.65 -16.55 41.59
N GLN A 207 -20.13 -15.41 41.10
CA GLN A 207 -21.45 -14.91 41.44
C GLN A 207 -22.53 -15.83 40.85
N VAL A 208 -22.51 -16.09 39.54
CA VAL A 208 -23.56 -16.89 38.89
C VAL A 208 -23.57 -18.33 39.36
N MET A 209 -22.41 -18.91 39.70
CA MET A 209 -22.31 -20.26 40.25
C MET A 209 -22.99 -20.40 41.62
N ARG A 210 -23.10 -19.31 42.40
CA ARG A 210 -23.81 -19.27 43.69
C ARG A 210 -25.31 -19.02 43.53
N GLU A 211 -25.71 -18.27 42.50
CA GLU A 211 -27.08 -17.78 42.33
C GLU A 211 -27.94 -18.67 41.42
N ALA A 212 -27.33 -19.47 40.53
CA ALA A 212 -28.04 -20.27 39.55
C ALA A 212 -27.45 -21.68 39.36
N ASP A 213 -28.31 -22.62 39.01
CA ASP A 213 -27.97 -24.02 38.70
C ASP A 213 -27.66 -24.24 37.20
N GLY A 214 -26.85 -25.25 36.92
CA GLY A 214 -26.48 -25.69 35.57
C GLY A 214 -25.07 -25.28 35.15
N ASP A 215 -24.67 -25.75 33.97
CA ASP A 215 -23.32 -25.49 33.46
C ASP A 215 -23.20 -24.07 32.91
N VAL A 216 -21.99 -23.51 33.04
CA VAL A 216 -21.65 -22.14 32.64
C VAL A 216 -20.83 -22.17 31.36
N LEU A 217 -21.29 -21.45 30.34
CA LEU A 217 -20.53 -21.16 29.13
C LEU A 217 -20.07 -19.70 29.16
N VAL A 218 -18.77 -19.49 29.00
CA VAL A 218 -18.17 -18.15 29.08
C VAL A 218 -17.57 -17.78 27.74
N PHE A 219 -17.95 -16.64 27.18
CA PHE A 219 -17.37 -16.13 25.94
C PHE A 219 -16.25 -15.12 26.20
N LEU A 220 -15.06 -15.44 25.71
CA LEU A 220 -13.84 -14.64 25.80
C LEU A 220 -13.26 -14.42 24.40
N PRO A 221 -12.54 -13.30 24.15
CA PRO A 221 -12.10 -12.95 22.81
C PRO A 221 -10.97 -13.86 22.28
N GLY A 222 -10.25 -14.59 23.14
CA GLY A 222 -9.15 -15.42 22.67
C GLY A 222 -8.57 -16.39 23.69
N ALA A 223 -7.71 -17.30 23.20
CA ALA A 223 -7.06 -18.33 24.02
C ALA A 223 -6.17 -17.77 25.14
N ALA A 224 -5.56 -16.60 24.95
CA ALA A 224 -4.75 -15.97 26.00
C ALA A 224 -5.63 -15.53 27.18
N GLU A 225 -6.77 -14.94 26.89
CA GLU A 225 -7.77 -14.52 27.90
C GLU A 225 -8.40 -15.73 28.58
N ILE A 226 -8.68 -16.80 27.83
CA ILE A 226 -9.14 -18.09 28.37
C ILE A 226 -8.14 -18.63 29.40
N ARG A 227 -6.85 -18.72 29.04
CA ARG A 227 -5.81 -19.20 29.96
C ARG A 227 -5.64 -18.31 31.18
N ARG A 228 -5.64 -16.98 31.02
CA ARG A 228 -5.55 -16.06 32.17
C ARG A 228 -6.74 -16.21 33.11
N THR A 229 -7.96 -16.31 32.57
CA THR A 229 -9.19 -16.53 33.34
C THR A 229 -9.17 -17.90 34.02
N ALA A 230 -8.73 -18.95 33.33
CA ALA A 230 -8.59 -20.29 33.89
C ALA A 230 -7.60 -20.32 35.06
N SER A 231 -6.43 -19.72 34.89
CA SER A 231 -5.41 -19.60 35.94
C SER A 231 -5.92 -18.78 37.13
N TRP A 232 -6.63 -17.68 36.88
CA TRP A 232 -7.22 -16.87 37.93
C TRP A 232 -8.27 -17.65 38.73
N LEU A 233 -9.20 -18.35 38.06
CA LEU A 233 -10.22 -19.18 38.70
C LEU A 233 -9.61 -20.31 39.55
N ARG A 234 -8.59 -20.99 39.02
CA ARG A 234 -7.84 -22.02 39.77
C ARG A 234 -7.16 -21.43 41.00
N GLY A 235 -6.57 -20.25 40.88
CA GLY A 235 -5.91 -19.55 41.99
C GLY A 235 -6.86 -19.10 43.11
N GLN A 236 -8.12 -18.81 42.79
CA GLN A 236 -9.15 -18.49 43.80
C GLN A 236 -9.76 -19.74 44.48
N GLY A 237 -9.57 -20.92 43.89
CA GLY A 237 -10.16 -22.17 44.36
C GLY A 237 -11.56 -22.40 43.79
N LEU A 238 -11.71 -23.43 42.95
CA LEU A 238 -13.01 -23.84 42.43
C LEU A 238 -13.79 -24.64 43.48
N PRO A 239 -15.13 -24.52 43.54
CA PRO A 239 -15.94 -25.36 44.42
C PRO A 239 -15.76 -26.86 44.10
N ALA A 240 -15.93 -27.71 45.10
CA ALA A 240 -15.91 -29.16 44.90
C ALA A 240 -16.98 -29.59 43.87
N GLY A 241 -16.62 -30.51 42.98
CA GLY A 241 -17.53 -30.98 41.92
C GLY A 241 -17.66 -30.04 40.72
N VAL A 242 -16.82 -29.00 40.60
CA VAL A 242 -16.79 -28.10 39.43
C VAL A 242 -15.60 -28.39 38.53
N ARG A 243 -15.86 -28.77 37.28
CA ARG A 243 -14.86 -28.97 36.23
C ARG A 243 -14.67 -27.71 35.40
N LEU A 244 -13.42 -27.29 35.24
CA LEU A 244 -13.06 -26.20 34.36
C LEU A 244 -12.55 -26.75 33.02
N ALA A 245 -13.16 -26.35 31.92
CA ALA A 245 -12.78 -26.76 30.57
C ALA A 245 -12.50 -25.54 29.68
N GLU A 246 -11.50 -25.66 28.81
CA GLU A 246 -11.16 -24.65 27.81
C GLU A 246 -11.69 -25.11 26.45
N LEU A 247 -12.17 -24.17 25.61
CA LEU A 247 -12.72 -24.49 24.29
C LEU A 247 -12.33 -23.43 23.26
N HIS A 248 -11.23 -23.68 22.55
CA HIS A 248 -10.76 -22.84 21.45
C HIS A 248 -10.12 -23.66 20.32
N GLY A 249 -10.01 -23.05 19.13
CA GLY A 249 -9.65 -23.75 17.89
C GLY A 249 -8.24 -24.36 17.84
N SER A 250 -7.34 -24.02 18.78
CA SER A 250 -5.98 -24.60 18.83
C SER A 250 -5.86 -25.87 19.67
N LEU A 251 -6.92 -26.28 20.37
CA LEU A 251 -6.98 -27.55 21.12
C LEU A 251 -7.05 -28.75 20.17
N THR A 252 -6.65 -29.92 20.66
CA THR A 252 -6.87 -31.20 19.97
C THR A 252 -8.35 -31.53 19.91
N LEU A 253 -8.72 -32.42 18.99
CA LEU A 253 -10.12 -32.82 18.80
C LEU A 253 -10.69 -33.51 20.04
N ASP A 254 -9.88 -34.32 20.73
CA ASP A 254 -10.31 -35.02 21.94
C ASP A 254 -10.53 -34.05 23.11
N GLU A 255 -9.68 -33.02 23.25
CA GLU A 255 -9.86 -31.95 24.23
C GLU A 255 -11.15 -31.15 23.96
N GLN A 256 -11.40 -30.79 22.69
CA GLN A 256 -12.64 -30.12 22.31
C GLN A 256 -13.88 -30.98 22.61
N ALA A 257 -13.84 -32.27 22.24
CA ALA A 257 -14.91 -33.21 22.54
C ALA A 257 -15.20 -33.32 24.04
N SER A 258 -14.15 -33.36 24.88
CA SER A 258 -14.28 -33.40 26.34
C SER A 258 -14.90 -32.14 26.94
N ALA A 259 -14.64 -30.95 26.36
CA ALA A 259 -15.27 -29.70 26.78
C ALA A 259 -16.77 -29.65 26.44
N ILE A 260 -17.16 -30.27 25.32
CA ILE A 260 -18.54 -30.32 24.83
C ILE A 260 -19.39 -31.33 25.62
N ALA A 261 -18.81 -32.49 25.95
CA ALA A 261 -19.48 -33.62 26.57
C ALA A 261 -20.22 -33.25 27.88
N PRO A 262 -21.35 -33.92 28.17
CA PRO A 262 -22.14 -33.65 29.38
C PRO A 262 -21.33 -33.96 30.65
N CYS A 263 -21.70 -33.31 31.75
CA CYS A 263 -21.12 -33.57 33.07
C CYS A 263 -21.55 -34.94 33.63
N ALA A 264 -20.70 -35.50 34.49
CA ALA A 264 -21.10 -36.64 35.32
C ALA A 264 -22.20 -36.23 36.31
N PRO A 265 -22.99 -37.19 36.85
CA PRO A 265 -23.96 -36.88 37.90
C PRO A 265 -23.32 -36.15 39.09
N ASN A 266 -23.95 -35.09 39.58
CA ASN A 266 -23.47 -34.21 40.66
C ASN A 266 -22.20 -33.40 40.35
N GLU A 267 -21.80 -33.30 39.08
CA GLU A 267 -20.73 -32.42 38.61
C GLU A 267 -21.34 -31.23 37.85
N ARG A 268 -20.72 -30.05 37.97
CA ARG A 268 -20.97 -28.88 37.11
C ARG A 268 -19.73 -28.56 36.29
N LYS A 269 -19.87 -27.96 35.13
CA LYS A 269 -18.73 -27.43 34.38
C LYS A 269 -18.81 -25.94 34.08
N ILE A 270 -17.63 -25.33 34.01
CA ILE A 270 -17.39 -24.01 33.45
C ILE A 270 -16.60 -24.20 32.17
N VAL A 271 -17.17 -23.82 31.04
CA VAL A 271 -16.53 -23.89 29.72
C VAL A 271 -16.11 -22.48 29.31
N LEU A 272 -14.81 -22.22 29.29
CA LEU A 272 -14.25 -20.97 28.79
C LEU A 272 -14.01 -21.08 27.28
N SER A 273 -14.77 -20.34 26.48
CA SER A 273 -14.78 -20.48 25.03
C SER A 273 -14.56 -19.17 24.28
N THR A 274 -14.11 -19.32 23.04
CA THR A 274 -14.14 -18.26 22.01
C THR A 274 -15.47 -18.31 21.26
N SER A 275 -15.60 -17.63 20.12
CA SER A 275 -16.77 -17.76 19.23
C SER A 275 -16.97 -19.17 18.66
N VAL A 276 -16.06 -20.12 18.90
CA VAL A 276 -16.24 -21.54 18.52
C VAL A 276 -17.54 -22.15 19.07
N ALA A 277 -18.01 -21.71 20.25
CA ALA A 277 -19.27 -22.18 20.83
C ALA A 277 -20.50 -21.34 20.44
N GLU A 278 -20.33 -20.30 19.62
CA GLU A 278 -21.38 -19.31 19.31
C GLU A 278 -22.47 -19.83 18.38
N SER A 279 -22.13 -20.77 17.48
CA SER A 279 -22.94 -21.14 16.32
C SER A 279 -23.16 -22.67 16.18
N SER A 280 -22.26 -23.38 15.50
CA SER A 280 -22.47 -24.78 15.08
C SER A 280 -22.24 -25.83 16.18
N LEU A 281 -21.67 -25.45 17.33
CA LEU A 281 -21.34 -26.37 18.41
C LEU A 281 -22.32 -26.28 19.59
N THR A 282 -22.91 -27.41 19.98
CA THR A 282 -23.80 -27.50 21.15
C THR A 282 -23.04 -28.03 22.35
N VAL A 283 -22.72 -27.16 23.32
CA VAL A 283 -22.21 -27.59 24.62
C VAL A 283 -23.39 -28.09 25.45
N GLU A 284 -23.42 -29.39 25.75
CA GLU A 284 -24.49 -30.01 26.51
C GLU A 284 -24.46 -29.57 27.99
N GLY A 285 -25.64 -29.41 28.60
CA GLY A 285 -25.80 -29.07 30.02
C GLY A 285 -25.81 -27.57 30.36
N VAL A 286 -25.50 -26.71 29.39
CA VAL A 286 -25.41 -25.25 29.60
C VAL A 286 -26.79 -24.65 29.86
N LYS A 287 -26.88 -23.90 30.97
CA LYS A 287 -28.05 -23.06 31.33
C LYS A 287 -27.65 -21.61 31.61
N ILE A 288 -26.36 -21.34 31.77
CA ILE A 288 -25.85 -20.02 32.14
C ILE A 288 -24.81 -19.61 31.09
N VAL A 289 -24.94 -18.39 30.58
CA VAL A 289 -23.95 -17.75 29.71
C VAL A 289 -23.37 -16.54 30.41
N VAL A 290 -22.04 -16.40 30.39
CA VAL A 290 -21.33 -15.17 30.77
C VAL A 290 -20.63 -14.63 29.54
N ASP A 291 -21.03 -13.46 29.05
CA ASP A 291 -20.50 -12.88 27.83
C ASP A 291 -19.62 -11.66 28.13
N SER A 292 -18.34 -11.74 27.77
CA SER A 292 -17.41 -10.61 27.90
C SER A 292 -17.76 -9.43 26.98
N GLY A 293 -18.58 -9.65 25.95
CA GLY A 293 -18.95 -8.63 24.96
C GLY A 293 -17.84 -8.34 23.95
N LEU A 294 -16.80 -9.17 23.90
CA LEU A 294 -15.66 -9.01 23.02
C LEU A 294 -15.52 -10.20 22.06
N SER A 295 -14.97 -9.92 20.89
CA SER A 295 -14.56 -10.91 19.89
C SER A 295 -13.19 -10.53 19.32
N ARG A 296 -12.47 -11.50 18.75
CA ARG A 296 -11.21 -11.27 18.06
C ARG A 296 -11.37 -11.59 16.60
N VAL A 297 -11.19 -10.58 15.75
CA VAL A 297 -11.43 -10.64 14.31
C VAL A 297 -10.14 -10.31 13.54
N PRO A 298 -9.89 -10.96 12.39
CA PRO A 298 -8.82 -10.53 11.50
C PRO A 298 -9.15 -9.17 10.87
N ARG A 299 -8.13 -8.34 10.68
CA ARG A 299 -8.18 -7.04 10.02
C ARG A 299 -6.96 -6.88 9.13
N PHE A 300 -7.19 -6.72 7.85
CA PHE A 300 -6.17 -6.35 6.88
C PHE A 300 -5.93 -4.84 6.93
N SER A 301 -4.67 -4.45 6.98
CA SER A 301 -4.28 -3.06 6.75
C SER A 301 -3.75 -2.94 5.33
N PRO A 302 -4.45 -2.27 4.40
CA PRO A 302 -3.94 -1.99 3.06
C PRO A 302 -2.60 -1.22 3.11
N ARG A 303 -2.40 -0.44 4.18
CA ARG A 303 -1.20 0.38 4.37
C ARG A 303 0.07 -0.45 4.58
N THR A 304 -0.01 -1.55 5.33
CA THR A 304 1.12 -2.49 5.54
C THR A 304 1.06 -3.68 4.60
N GLY A 305 -0.10 -3.99 4.03
CA GLY A 305 -0.39 -5.26 3.37
C GLY A 305 -0.40 -6.44 4.35
N LEU A 306 -0.72 -6.22 5.62
CA LEU A 306 -0.69 -7.26 6.66
C LEU A 306 -2.02 -7.41 7.36
N SER A 307 -2.38 -8.66 7.63
CA SER A 307 -3.50 -9.03 8.49
C SER A 307 -3.04 -9.09 9.95
N ARG A 308 -3.80 -8.46 10.83
CA ARG A 308 -3.63 -8.53 12.29
C ARG A 308 -4.91 -8.95 12.96
N LEU A 309 -4.82 -9.48 14.17
CA LEU A 309 -6.00 -9.75 15.00
C LEU A 309 -6.33 -8.51 15.83
N GLU A 310 -7.55 -8.01 15.71
CA GLU A 310 -8.08 -6.91 16.51
C GLU A 310 -9.15 -7.45 17.48
N THR A 311 -9.14 -6.97 18.72
CA THR A 311 -10.22 -7.27 19.67
C THR A 311 -11.25 -6.15 19.61
N VAL A 312 -12.48 -6.49 19.26
CA VAL A 312 -13.58 -5.55 19.04
C VAL A 312 -14.79 -5.95 19.90
N PRO A 313 -15.71 -5.00 20.19
CA PRO A 313 -17.02 -5.33 20.72
C PRO A 313 -17.77 -6.29 19.78
N VAL A 314 -18.59 -7.17 20.33
CA VAL A 314 -19.49 -8.03 19.55
C VAL A 314 -20.61 -7.24 18.89
N SER A 315 -21.20 -7.80 17.83
CA SER A 315 -22.47 -7.34 17.30
C SER A 315 -23.64 -7.75 18.19
N ARG A 316 -24.80 -7.09 18.04
CA ARG A 316 -26.02 -7.44 18.77
C ARG A 316 -26.48 -8.85 18.42
N ASP A 317 -26.46 -9.21 17.15
CA ASP A 317 -26.82 -10.56 16.70
C ASP A 317 -25.92 -11.63 17.31
N SER A 318 -24.60 -11.39 17.32
CA SER A 318 -23.63 -12.28 17.97
C SER A 318 -23.92 -12.41 19.48
N ALA A 319 -24.16 -11.29 20.16
CA ALA A 319 -24.53 -11.29 21.58
C ALA A 319 -25.86 -12.02 21.86
N ASP A 320 -26.80 -12.00 20.93
CA ASP A 320 -28.08 -12.71 21.03
C ASP A 320 -27.95 -14.20 20.73
N GLN A 321 -27.09 -14.58 19.78
CA GLN A 321 -26.73 -15.99 19.55
C GLN A 321 -26.02 -16.58 20.78
N ARG A 322 -25.09 -15.84 21.39
CA ARG A 322 -24.42 -16.22 22.64
C ARG A 322 -25.43 -16.38 23.77
N ARG A 323 -26.33 -15.41 23.95
CA ARG A 323 -27.46 -15.49 24.90
C ARG A 323 -28.30 -16.75 24.69
N GLY A 324 -28.64 -17.05 23.44
CA GLY A 324 -29.46 -18.22 23.06
C GLY A 324 -28.86 -19.57 23.48
N ARG A 325 -27.53 -19.66 23.71
CA ARG A 325 -26.89 -20.89 24.19
C ARG A 325 -27.40 -21.36 25.55
N ALA A 326 -27.84 -20.43 26.40
CA ALA A 326 -28.42 -20.75 27.70
C ALA A 326 -29.84 -21.35 27.60
N GLY A 327 -30.55 -21.13 26.49
CA GLY A 327 -31.96 -21.49 26.33
C GLY A 327 -32.22 -22.77 25.54
N ARG A 328 -31.22 -23.63 25.34
CA ARG A 328 -31.33 -24.79 24.44
C ARG A 328 -32.01 -26.01 25.06
N VAL A 329 -31.77 -26.24 26.35
CA VAL A 329 -32.24 -27.45 27.05
C VAL A 329 -33.36 -27.13 28.03
N ALA A 330 -33.29 -25.96 28.66
CA ALA A 330 -34.22 -25.49 29.68
C ALA A 330 -34.17 -23.94 29.74
N PRO A 331 -35.06 -23.28 30.49
CA PRO A 331 -34.92 -21.86 30.79
C PRO A 331 -33.54 -21.56 31.40
N GLY A 332 -32.94 -20.44 30.99
CA GLY A 332 -31.55 -20.12 31.31
C GLY A 332 -31.31 -18.65 31.62
N TYR A 333 -30.06 -18.33 31.91
CA TYR A 333 -29.60 -16.99 32.27
C TYR A 333 -28.42 -16.55 31.40
N CYS A 334 -28.37 -15.27 31.06
CA CYS A 334 -27.25 -14.66 30.35
C CYS A 334 -26.79 -13.40 31.09
N TYR A 335 -25.52 -13.36 31.44
CA TYR A 335 -24.88 -12.25 32.12
C TYR A 335 -23.94 -11.54 31.14
N ARG A 336 -24.29 -10.31 30.79
CA ARG A 336 -23.54 -9.46 29.87
C ARG A 336 -22.62 -8.56 30.67
N MET A 337 -21.32 -8.62 30.39
CA MET A 337 -20.28 -7.86 31.11
C MET A 337 -20.22 -6.37 30.73
N TRP A 338 -21.27 -5.85 30.08
CA TRP A 338 -21.44 -4.47 29.66
C TRP A 338 -22.82 -3.95 30.09
N THR A 339 -22.98 -2.63 30.06
CA THR A 339 -24.22 -1.97 30.47
C THR A 339 -25.30 -2.06 29.40
N GLU A 340 -26.57 -1.91 29.80
CA GLU A 340 -27.69 -1.86 28.85
C GLU A 340 -27.56 -0.67 27.88
N GLN A 341 -26.98 0.45 28.33
CA GLN A 341 -26.69 1.62 27.48
C GLN A 341 -25.63 1.29 26.40
N GLU A 342 -24.56 0.60 26.77
CA GLU A 342 -23.54 0.15 25.80
C GLU A 342 -24.12 -0.85 24.79
N HIS A 343 -25.09 -1.68 25.19
CA HIS A 343 -25.73 -2.63 24.28
C HIS A 343 -26.39 -1.92 23.08
N HIS A 344 -27.01 -0.77 23.31
CA HIS A 344 -27.63 0.04 22.26
C HIS A 344 -26.59 0.67 21.31
N HIS A 345 -25.31 0.70 21.66
CA HIS A 345 -24.25 1.22 20.81
C HIS A 345 -23.47 0.12 20.07
N LEU A 346 -23.76 -1.16 20.36
CA LEU A 346 -23.17 -2.27 19.61
C LEU A 346 -23.65 -2.26 18.16
N PRO A 347 -22.78 -2.62 17.20
CA PRO A 347 -23.20 -2.78 15.81
C PRO A 347 -24.29 -3.84 15.71
N LEU A 348 -25.26 -3.65 14.81
CA LEU A 348 -26.37 -4.59 14.65
C LEU A 348 -25.85 -5.97 14.19
N HIS A 349 -25.10 -5.98 13.09
CA HIS A 349 -24.56 -7.19 12.46
C HIS A 349 -23.04 -7.23 12.50
N THR A 350 -22.49 -8.43 12.41
CA THR A 350 -21.06 -8.63 12.17
C THR A 350 -20.72 -8.16 10.76
N ARG A 351 -19.61 -7.44 10.61
CA ARG A 351 -19.15 -6.99 9.29
C ARG A 351 -18.67 -8.21 8.47
N PRO A 352 -19.02 -8.31 7.17
CA PRO A 352 -18.52 -9.37 6.31
C PRO A 352 -16.99 -9.35 6.21
N GLU A 353 -16.37 -10.52 6.20
CA GLU A 353 -14.91 -10.67 6.11
C GLU A 353 -14.35 -10.04 4.82
N MET A 354 -15.13 -10.04 3.74
CA MET A 354 -14.78 -9.44 2.45
C MET A 354 -14.35 -7.96 2.55
N LEU A 355 -14.88 -7.21 3.52
CA LEU A 355 -14.55 -5.79 3.68
C LEU A 355 -13.23 -5.56 4.42
N ASP A 356 -12.71 -6.60 5.09
CA ASP A 356 -11.70 -6.48 6.13
C ASP A 356 -10.54 -7.45 5.96
N ALA A 357 -10.56 -8.33 4.94
CA ALA A 357 -9.54 -9.33 4.65
C ALA A 357 -8.56 -8.91 3.55
N ASP A 358 -7.46 -9.67 3.44
CA ASP A 358 -6.54 -9.60 2.30
C ASP A 358 -7.22 -10.24 1.09
N LEU A 359 -7.37 -9.48 0.00
CA LEU A 359 -8.07 -9.91 -1.21
C LEU A 359 -7.13 -10.54 -2.26
N SER A 360 -5.83 -10.71 -1.98
CA SER A 360 -4.88 -11.28 -2.94
C SER A 360 -5.20 -12.72 -3.32
N ALA A 361 -5.66 -13.54 -2.37
CA ALA A 361 -6.14 -14.88 -2.69
C ALA A 361 -7.41 -14.81 -3.55
N LEU A 362 -8.38 -13.96 -3.20
CA LEU A 362 -9.62 -13.77 -3.95
C LEU A 362 -9.35 -13.36 -5.40
N ALA A 363 -8.53 -12.32 -5.62
CA ALA A 363 -8.20 -11.83 -6.95
C ALA A 363 -7.52 -12.90 -7.81
N LEU A 364 -6.67 -13.74 -7.21
CA LEU A 364 -6.04 -14.85 -7.93
C LEU A 364 -7.06 -15.93 -8.30
N GLU A 365 -8.00 -16.26 -7.39
CA GLU A 365 -9.08 -17.20 -7.69
C GLU A 365 -9.98 -16.71 -8.83
N LEU A 366 -10.36 -15.43 -8.82
CA LEU A 366 -11.18 -14.82 -9.86
C LEU A 366 -10.47 -14.82 -11.23
N ALA A 367 -9.17 -14.51 -11.24
CA ALA A 367 -8.39 -14.57 -12.47
C ALA A 367 -8.23 -15.99 -13.00
N VAL A 368 -8.02 -16.99 -12.14
CA VAL A 368 -7.95 -18.41 -12.54
C VAL A 368 -9.30 -18.92 -13.03
N TRP A 369 -10.39 -18.44 -12.44
CA TRP A 369 -11.74 -18.75 -12.88
C TRP A 369 -12.05 -18.19 -14.28
N GLY A 370 -11.43 -17.06 -14.64
CA GLY A 370 -11.58 -16.40 -15.94
C GLY A 370 -12.32 -15.07 -15.88
N THR A 371 -12.70 -14.62 -14.67
CA THR A 371 -13.51 -13.42 -14.42
C THR A 371 -12.74 -12.48 -13.48
N PRO A 372 -11.67 -11.81 -13.97
CA PRO A 372 -10.77 -11.02 -13.11
C PRO A 372 -11.41 -9.73 -12.56
N ASP A 373 -12.48 -9.23 -13.19
CA ASP A 373 -13.27 -8.12 -12.64
C ASP A 373 -14.36 -8.65 -11.71
N PRO A 374 -14.30 -8.38 -10.38
CA PRO A 374 -15.32 -8.83 -9.46
C PRO A 374 -16.70 -8.27 -9.75
N ALA A 375 -16.84 -7.16 -10.50
CA ALA A 375 -18.14 -6.59 -10.86
C ALA A 375 -18.94 -7.46 -11.84
N GLU A 376 -18.29 -8.41 -12.53
CA GLU A 376 -18.95 -9.37 -13.41
C GLU A 376 -19.67 -10.49 -12.62
N LEU A 377 -19.37 -10.65 -11.33
CA LEU A 377 -20.00 -11.63 -10.45
C LEU A 377 -21.05 -11.01 -9.53
N GLN A 378 -21.97 -11.86 -9.08
CA GLN A 378 -23.01 -11.47 -8.14
C GLN A 378 -22.54 -11.68 -6.69
N TRP A 379 -22.53 -10.60 -5.91
CA TRP A 379 -22.10 -10.61 -4.51
C TRP A 379 -23.18 -10.06 -3.59
N LEU A 380 -23.29 -10.65 -2.39
CA LEU A 380 -24.05 -10.02 -1.31
C LEU A 380 -23.35 -8.76 -0.78
N THR A 381 -22.03 -8.74 -0.80
CA THR A 381 -21.21 -7.57 -0.50
C THR A 381 -20.03 -7.61 -1.45
N PRO A 382 -19.89 -6.67 -2.41
CA PRO A 382 -18.80 -6.73 -3.37
C PRO A 382 -17.45 -6.43 -2.72
N PRO A 383 -16.34 -6.95 -3.29
CA PRO A 383 -15.00 -6.61 -2.83
C PRO A 383 -14.73 -5.09 -2.93
N PRO A 384 -14.15 -4.44 -1.89
CA PRO A 384 -13.80 -3.04 -1.99
C PRO A 384 -12.74 -2.77 -3.07
N GLN A 385 -13.05 -1.91 -4.05
CA GLN A 385 -12.21 -1.69 -5.23
C GLN A 385 -10.75 -1.38 -4.89
N ALA A 386 -10.49 -0.42 -3.99
CA ALA A 386 -9.12 -0.05 -3.64
C ALA A 386 -8.32 -1.19 -2.98
N ALA A 387 -8.98 -2.07 -2.22
CA ALA A 387 -8.33 -3.24 -1.65
C ALA A 387 -8.07 -4.32 -2.72
N TYR A 388 -8.99 -4.46 -3.67
CA TYR A 388 -8.87 -5.37 -4.81
C TYR A 388 -7.74 -4.95 -5.76
N ASP A 389 -7.65 -3.66 -6.10
CA ASP A 389 -6.57 -3.10 -6.93
C ASP A 389 -5.19 -3.34 -6.29
N GLY A 390 -5.10 -3.14 -4.96
CA GLY A 390 -3.88 -3.44 -4.20
C GLY A 390 -3.51 -4.93 -4.22
N ALA A 391 -4.51 -5.81 -4.20
CA ALA A 391 -4.32 -7.26 -4.35
C ALA A 391 -3.83 -7.63 -5.77
N VAL A 392 -4.40 -7.03 -6.82
CA VAL A 392 -3.95 -7.21 -8.21
C VAL A 392 -2.51 -6.74 -8.39
N ALA A 393 -2.17 -5.54 -7.89
CA ALA A 393 -0.80 -5.01 -7.96
C ALA A 393 0.21 -5.94 -7.24
N LEU A 394 -0.18 -6.53 -6.11
CA LEU A 394 0.64 -7.54 -5.44
C LEU A 394 0.82 -8.78 -6.32
N LEU A 395 -0.25 -9.34 -6.90
CA LEU A 395 -0.17 -10.52 -7.75
C LEU A 395 0.69 -10.28 -8.99
N GLN A 396 0.63 -9.09 -9.58
CA GLN A 396 1.50 -8.68 -10.68
C GLN A 396 2.97 -8.63 -10.23
N SER A 397 3.26 -8.06 -9.06
CA SER A 397 4.63 -8.07 -8.51
C SER A 397 5.15 -9.49 -8.25
N LEU A 398 4.28 -10.42 -7.86
CA LEU A 398 4.65 -11.83 -7.66
C LEU A 398 4.74 -12.63 -8.97
N ASN A 399 4.53 -11.99 -10.13
CA ASN A 399 4.39 -12.65 -11.43
C ASN A 399 3.31 -13.76 -11.41
N ALA A 400 2.26 -13.59 -10.60
CA ALA A 400 1.10 -14.47 -10.56
C ALA A 400 0.00 -14.01 -11.52
N MET A 401 0.02 -12.74 -11.92
CA MET A 401 -0.91 -12.12 -12.84
C MET A 401 -0.16 -11.23 -13.82
N ASP A 402 -0.63 -11.11 -15.06
CA ASP A 402 -0.07 -10.20 -16.06
C ASP A 402 -0.69 -8.79 -15.99
N GLU A 403 -0.24 -7.89 -16.86
CA GLU A 403 -0.74 -6.51 -16.95
C GLU A 403 -2.21 -6.41 -17.36
N HIS A 404 -2.78 -7.49 -17.93
CA HIS A 404 -4.17 -7.57 -18.37
C HIS A 404 -5.09 -8.25 -17.35
N GLY A 405 -4.58 -8.59 -16.17
CA GLY A 405 -5.36 -9.25 -15.11
C GLY A 405 -5.50 -10.76 -15.27
N LYS A 406 -4.80 -11.38 -16.24
CA LYS A 406 -4.86 -12.83 -16.46
C LYS A 406 -3.84 -13.57 -15.61
N PRO A 407 -4.15 -14.80 -15.15
CA PRO A 407 -3.21 -15.58 -14.36
C PRO A 407 -2.06 -16.07 -15.24
N THR A 408 -0.82 -15.86 -14.80
CA THR A 408 0.35 -16.45 -15.46
C THR A 408 0.42 -17.96 -15.19
N PRO A 409 1.26 -18.74 -15.90
CA PRO A 409 1.49 -20.16 -15.56
C PRO A 409 1.89 -20.36 -14.08
N SER A 410 2.72 -19.45 -13.55
CA SER A 410 3.08 -19.45 -12.13
C SER A 410 1.87 -19.13 -11.24
N GLY A 411 1.03 -18.16 -11.63
CA GLY A 411 -0.21 -17.83 -10.93
C GLY A 411 -1.17 -19.00 -10.80
N GLN A 412 -1.38 -19.75 -11.89
CA GLN A 412 -2.21 -20.96 -11.88
C GLN A 412 -1.66 -22.01 -10.92
N ARG A 413 -0.33 -22.21 -10.90
CA ARG A 413 0.33 -23.15 -9.98
C ARG A 413 0.19 -22.68 -8.51
N ILE A 414 0.34 -21.38 -8.25
CA ILE A 414 0.16 -20.76 -6.93
C ILE A 414 -1.26 -20.98 -6.42
N ALA A 415 -2.28 -20.69 -7.24
CA ALA A 415 -3.69 -20.85 -6.87
C ALA A 415 -3.98 -22.29 -6.40
N LYS A 416 -3.49 -23.28 -7.16
CA LYS A 416 -3.63 -24.70 -6.84
C LYS A 416 -3.03 -25.09 -5.48
N LEU A 417 -2.07 -24.34 -4.91
CA LEU A 417 -1.48 -24.68 -3.61
C LEU A 417 -2.46 -24.46 -2.43
N GLY A 418 -3.48 -23.61 -2.61
CA GLY A 418 -4.45 -23.29 -1.55
C GLY A 418 -3.81 -22.63 -0.33
N MET A 419 -2.82 -21.76 -0.58
CA MET A 419 -2.15 -20.92 0.42
C MET A 419 -2.08 -19.48 -0.06
N HIS A 420 -1.63 -18.58 0.82
CA HIS A 420 -1.46 -17.18 0.47
C HIS A 420 -0.50 -17.01 -0.74
N PRO A 421 -0.83 -16.16 -1.74
CA PRO A 421 -0.04 -16.03 -2.97
C PRO A 421 1.47 -15.79 -2.74
N ARG A 422 1.82 -14.93 -1.76
CA ARG A 422 3.22 -14.69 -1.34
C ARG A 422 3.97 -15.96 -0.95
N LEU A 423 3.33 -16.85 -0.18
CA LEU A 423 3.96 -18.09 0.26
C LEU A 423 4.06 -19.08 -0.90
N GLY A 424 3.06 -19.11 -1.78
CA GLY A 424 3.10 -19.91 -3.00
C GLY A 424 4.26 -19.49 -3.92
N ALA A 425 4.43 -18.19 -4.15
CA ALA A 425 5.55 -17.65 -4.93
C ALA A 425 6.92 -18.06 -4.36
N MET A 426 7.08 -18.01 -3.03
CA MET A 426 8.30 -18.47 -2.35
C MET A 426 8.57 -19.97 -2.55
N LEU A 427 7.54 -20.81 -2.43
CA LEU A 427 7.69 -22.25 -2.64
C LEU A 427 8.05 -22.58 -4.09
N LEU A 428 7.40 -21.93 -5.07
CA LEU A 428 7.73 -22.11 -6.49
C LEU A 428 9.16 -21.64 -6.82
N ALA A 429 9.60 -20.51 -6.25
CA ALA A 429 10.97 -20.02 -6.46
C ALA A 429 12.06 -20.99 -5.93
N ALA A 430 11.71 -21.86 -4.98
CA ALA A 430 12.62 -22.79 -4.32
C ALA A 430 12.52 -24.24 -4.86
N GLU A 431 11.56 -24.50 -5.76
CA GLU A 431 11.13 -25.85 -6.17
C GLU A 431 12.23 -26.69 -6.81
N GLU A 432 13.12 -26.07 -7.58
CA GLU A 432 14.20 -26.77 -8.28
C GLU A 432 15.25 -27.37 -7.33
N GLN A 433 15.31 -26.89 -6.08
CA GLN A 433 16.36 -27.28 -5.13
C GLN A 433 15.75 -27.85 -3.85
N PRO A 434 15.85 -29.17 -3.61
CA PRO A 434 15.19 -29.83 -2.48
C PRO A 434 15.47 -29.20 -1.11
N ALA A 435 16.71 -28.75 -0.87
CA ALA A 435 17.08 -28.10 0.39
C ALA A 435 16.47 -26.69 0.54
N ALA A 436 16.36 -25.94 -0.57
CA ALA A 436 15.73 -24.63 -0.59
C ALA A 436 14.21 -24.77 -0.41
N LEU A 437 13.58 -25.74 -1.10
CA LEU A 437 12.16 -26.04 -0.96
C LEU A 437 11.80 -26.45 0.46
N GLU A 438 12.62 -27.29 1.10
CA GLU A 438 12.42 -27.66 2.51
C GLU A 438 12.46 -26.43 3.42
N ARG A 439 13.45 -25.56 3.25
CA ARG A 439 13.55 -24.30 4.00
C ARG A 439 12.36 -23.37 3.72
N ALA A 440 11.92 -23.26 2.48
CA ALA A 440 10.76 -22.46 2.09
C ALA A 440 9.48 -22.98 2.74
N CYS A 441 9.29 -24.31 2.80
CA CYS A 441 8.16 -24.92 3.49
C CYS A 441 8.18 -24.66 5.00
N GLU A 442 9.37 -24.72 5.64
CA GLU A 442 9.55 -24.35 7.05
C GLU A 442 9.19 -22.86 7.29
N LEU A 443 9.71 -21.95 6.46
CA LEU A 443 9.43 -20.52 6.53
C LEU A 443 7.93 -20.23 6.32
N ALA A 444 7.31 -20.84 5.31
CA ALA A 444 5.88 -20.69 5.07
C ALA A 444 5.06 -21.15 6.29
N ALA A 445 5.53 -22.18 7.01
CA ALA A 445 4.77 -22.76 8.12
C ALA A 445 4.90 -21.89 9.36
N LEU A 446 6.11 -21.39 9.60
CA LEU A 446 6.38 -20.38 10.64
C LEU A 446 5.55 -19.10 10.41
N LEU A 447 5.45 -18.63 9.17
CA LEU A 447 4.69 -17.43 8.82
C LEU A 447 3.17 -17.64 8.84
N SER A 448 2.70 -18.88 8.77
CA SER A 448 1.27 -19.22 8.79
C SER A 448 0.74 -19.52 10.19
N GLU A 449 1.62 -19.81 11.14
CA GLU A 449 1.29 -20.19 12.51
C GLU A 449 1.69 -19.10 13.50
N ARG A 450 1.29 -19.26 14.76
CA ARG A 450 1.76 -18.35 15.81
C ARG A 450 3.25 -18.53 16.04
N ASP A 451 3.91 -17.42 16.35
CA ASP A 451 5.35 -17.40 16.62
C ASP A 451 5.73 -18.40 17.73
N LEU A 452 6.76 -19.21 17.45
CA LEU A 452 7.30 -20.23 18.34
C LEU A 452 8.02 -19.62 19.54
N LEU A 453 8.71 -18.50 19.36
CA LEU A 453 9.57 -17.92 20.40
C LEU A 453 8.81 -16.98 21.36
N GLY A 454 7.46 -16.97 21.31
CA GLY A 454 6.66 -16.04 22.10
C GLY A 454 7.04 -14.58 21.82
N SER A 455 6.82 -13.69 22.78
CA SER A 455 7.20 -12.27 22.67
C SER A 455 8.70 -12.01 22.89
N GLU A 456 9.58 -12.90 22.43
CA GLU A 456 11.02 -12.61 22.41
C GLU A 456 11.31 -11.45 21.46
N ARG A 457 12.15 -10.50 21.89
CA ARG A 457 12.36 -9.20 21.24
C ARG A 457 13.11 -9.24 19.91
N ASN A 458 13.61 -10.40 19.50
CA ASN A 458 14.44 -10.50 18.31
C ASN A 458 13.57 -10.68 17.06
N VAL A 459 13.77 -9.81 16.08
CA VAL A 459 12.97 -9.81 14.85
C VAL A 459 13.51 -10.79 13.79
N ASP A 460 14.68 -11.39 14.01
CA ASP A 460 15.32 -12.26 13.03
C ASP A 460 14.56 -13.59 12.92
N ILE A 461 14.00 -13.86 11.73
CA ILE A 461 13.28 -15.09 11.45
C ILE A 461 14.20 -16.31 11.41
N ALA A 462 15.49 -16.15 11.11
CA ALA A 462 16.44 -17.25 11.08
C ALA A 462 16.52 -17.94 12.44
N LEU A 463 16.39 -17.19 13.53
CA LEU A 463 16.35 -17.74 14.89
C LEU A 463 15.14 -18.64 15.13
N ARG A 464 14.00 -18.36 14.51
CA ARG A 464 12.79 -19.19 14.60
C ARG A 464 12.94 -20.47 13.79
N VAL A 465 13.62 -20.41 12.64
CA VAL A 465 13.94 -21.62 11.87
C VAL A 465 14.93 -22.50 12.65
N ASP A 466 15.96 -21.91 13.25
CA ASP A 466 16.91 -22.64 14.10
C ASP A 466 16.21 -23.27 15.32
N ALA A 467 15.32 -22.53 15.98
CA ALA A 467 14.53 -23.03 17.10
C ALA A 467 13.63 -24.20 16.66
N LEU A 468 12.91 -24.07 15.54
CA LEU A 468 12.09 -25.13 14.96
C LEU A 468 12.92 -26.39 14.71
N ARG A 469 14.11 -26.26 14.11
CA ARG A 469 14.99 -27.40 13.82
C ARG A 469 15.54 -28.07 15.08
N LYS A 470 15.93 -27.28 16.09
CA LYS A 470 16.39 -27.77 17.39
C LYS A 470 15.28 -28.37 18.25
N ALA A 471 14.04 -27.91 18.09
CA ALA A 471 12.90 -28.39 18.86
C ALA A 471 12.67 -29.89 18.61
N GLY A 472 12.80 -30.70 19.66
CA GLY A 472 12.41 -32.10 19.62
C GLY A 472 10.89 -32.26 19.50
N GLY A 473 10.39 -33.47 19.23
CA GLY A 473 8.96 -33.76 19.08
C GLY A 473 8.09 -33.55 20.33
N LYS A 474 8.62 -32.97 21.41
CA LYS A 474 7.93 -32.76 22.69
C LYS A 474 7.15 -31.43 22.75
N GLU A 475 7.46 -30.47 21.89
CA GLU A 475 6.78 -29.17 21.90
C GLU A 475 5.61 -29.15 20.89
N PRO A 476 4.35 -29.01 21.34
CA PRO A 476 3.18 -29.14 20.46
C PRO A 476 3.14 -28.12 19.31
N ALA A 477 3.63 -26.90 19.54
CA ALA A 477 3.67 -25.85 18.53
C ALA A 477 4.70 -26.17 17.42
N ALA A 478 5.93 -26.55 17.80
CA ALA A 478 6.95 -26.96 16.85
C ALA A 478 6.53 -28.20 16.04
N HIS A 479 5.89 -29.18 16.68
CA HIS A 479 5.36 -30.36 15.98
C HIS A 479 4.32 -29.99 14.92
N ARG A 480 3.40 -29.08 15.24
CA ARG A 480 2.38 -28.59 14.29
C ARG A 480 3.00 -27.91 13.07
N ILE A 481 3.97 -27.02 13.31
CA ILE A 481 4.69 -26.30 12.25
C ILE A 481 5.49 -27.28 11.36
N LYS A 482 6.21 -28.24 11.96
CA LYS A 482 6.92 -29.29 11.20
C LYS A 482 5.97 -30.12 10.36
N SER A 483 4.84 -30.54 10.91
CA SER A 483 3.85 -31.33 10.20
C SER A 483 3.28 -30.56 8.99
N GLN A 484 2.98 -29.28 9.15
CA GLN A 484 2.49 -28.42 8.07
C GLN A 484 3.57 -28.23 6.98
N ALA A 485 4.82 -27.96 7.36
CA ALA A 485 5.92 -27.84 6.42
C ALA A 485 6.14 -29.13 5.61
N GLN A 486 6.14 -30.30 6.26
CA GLN A 486 6.26 -31.61 5.61
C GLN A 486 5.11 -31.88 4.63
N GLN A 487 3.89 -31.47 4.97
CA GLN A 487 2.73 -31.64 4.10
C GLN A 487 2.85 -30.81 2.82
N TRP A 488 3.30 -29.55 2.93
CA TRP A 488 3.51 -28.73 1.74
C TRP A 488 4.66 -29.23 0.89
N LYS A 489 5.75 -29.69 1.51
CA LYS A 489 6.85 -30.36 0.80
C LYS A 489 6.31 -31.57 0.03
N ARG A 490 5.52 -32.44 0.67
CA ARG A 490 4.92 -33.61 0.01
C ARG A 490 4.04 -33.23 -1.18
N ARG A 491 3.22 -32.18 -1.06
CA ARG A 491 2.39 -31.68 -2.17
C ARG A 491 3.22 -31.16 -3.34
N MET A 492 4.32 -30.49 -3.06
CA MET A 492 5.25 -30.01 -4.08
C MET A 492 5.97 -31.19 -4.75
N ASP A 493 6.42 -32.17 -3.98
CA ASP A 493 7.08 -33.38 -4.49
C ASP A 493 6.12 -34.24 -5.34
N GLU A 494 4.87 -34.44 -4.89
CA GLU A 494 3.80 -35.14 -5.64
C GLU A 494 3.57 -34.48 -7.01
N ARG A 495 3.45 -33.15 -7.05
CA ARG A 495 3.28 -32.40 -8.30
C ARG A 495 4.49 -32.46 -9.21
N ARG A 496 5.69 -32.41 -8.64
CA ARG A 496 6.93 -32.56 -9.41
C ARG A 496 6.97 -33.92 -10.08
N ALA A 497 6.47 -34.97 -9.44
CA ALA A 497 6.38 -36.30 -10.04
C ALA A 497 5.38 -36.34 -11.21
N ASP A 498 4.26 -35.63 -11.11
CA ASP A 498 3.27 -35.51 -12.19
C ASP A 498 3.79 -34.66 -13.39
N GLU A 499 4.56 -33.60 -13.13
CA GLU A 499 5.11 -32.69 -14.15
C GLU A 499 6.44 -33.18 -14.78
N ALA A 500 7.17 -34.08 -14.12
CA ALA A 500 8.46 -34.64 -14.57
C ALA A 500 8.37 -35.54 -15.83
N ALA A 501 7.21 -35.65 -16.47
CA ALA A 501 7.09 -36.14 -17.85
C ALA A 501 7.67 -35.15 -18.90
N THR A 502 8.06 -33.93 -18.49
CA THR A 502 8.73 -32.96 -19.35
C THR A 502 10.11 -32.59 -18.80
N ASN A 503 11.16 -32.95 -19.55
CA ASN A 503 12.57 -32.75 -19.20
C ASN A 503 12.91 -31.27 -19.04
N LEU A 504 13.32 -30.84 -17.84
CA LEU A 504 13.99 -29.56 -17.61
C LEU A 504 15.36 -29.77 -16.93
N PRO A 505 16.42 -29.09 -17.40
CA PRO A 505 17.79 -29.27 -16.89
C PRO A 505 17.96 -28.69 -15.48
N HIS A 506 18.60 -29.46 -14.61
CA HIS A 506 19.01 -29.02 -13.27
C HIS A 506 20.13 -27.97 -13.34
N ASN A 507 19.89 -26.77 -12.80
CA ASN A 507 20.95 -25.79 -12.55
C ASN A 507 21.55 -26.02 -11.15
N GLN A 508 22.86 -26.24 -11.07
CA GLN A 508 23.55 -26.58 -9.83
C GLN A 508 23.86 -25.34 -8.97
N SER A 509 23.67 -25.51 -7.66
CA SER A 509 24.31 -24.76 -6.56
C SER A 509 23.97 -23.26 -6.43
N LYS A 510 22.74 -22.93 -6.04
CA LYS A 510 22.48 -21.72 -5.25
C LYS A 510 22.38 -22.11 -3.77
N THR A 511 23.18 -21.52 -2.90
CA THR A 511 22.91 -21.60 -1.45
C THR A 511 21.82 -20.59 -1.14
N TRP A 512 20.63 -21.05 -0.76
CA TRP A 512 19.53 -20.16 -0.43
C TRP A 512 19.55 -19.81 1.06
N ALA A 513 19.86 -18.55 1.35
CA ALA A 513 19.59 -17.95 2.65
C ALA A 513 18.08 -17.67 2.80
N GLU A 514 17.62 -17.53 4.04
CA GLU A 514 16.23 -17.19 4.36
C GLU A 514 15.80 -15.88 3.69
N GLY A 515 16.69 -14.88 3.63
CA GLY A 515 16.47 -13.61 2.95
C GLY A 515 16.10 -13.79 1.48
N SER A 516 16.83 -14.61 0.72
CA SER A 516 16.58 -14.84 -0.70
C SER A 516 15.24 -15.51 -0.97
N LEU A 517 14.84 -16.47 -0.13
CA LEU A 517 13.52 -17.11 -0.22
C LEU A 517 12.40 -16.12 0.09
N LEU A 518 12.56 -15.34 1.15
CA LEU A 518 11.58 -14.35 1.56
C LEU A 518 11.48 -13.19 0.56
N ALA A 519 12.55 -12.85 -0.15
CA ALA A 519 12.54 -11.83 -1.20
C ALA A 519 11.53 -12.18 -2.30
N SER A 520 11.37 -13.46 -2.65
CA SER A 520 10.36 -13.92 -3.62
C SER A 520 8.92 -13.80 -3.09
N ALA A 521 8.72 -13.82 -1.77
CA ALA A 521 7.41 -13.58 -1.15
C ALA A 521 7.11 -12.10 -0.92
N TYR A 522 8.13 -11.30 -0.64
CA TYR A 522 8.03 -9.92 -0.17
C TYR A 522 8.94 -8.95 -0.93
N PRO A 523 8.89 -8.92 -2.28
CA PRO A 523 9.77 -8.05 -3.06
C PRO A 523 9.52 -6.56 -2.77
N ASP A 524 8.26 -6.20 -2.51
CA ASP A 524 7.80 -4.85 -2.11
C ASP A 524 8.30 -4.42 -0.72
N ARG A 525 8.77 -5.37 0.10
CA ARG A 525 9.22 -5.15 1.48
C ARG A 525 10.70 -5.44 1.70
N ILE A 526 11.48 -5.49 0.64
CA ILE A 526 12.92 -5.34 0.75
C ILE A 526 13.19 -3.92 1.24
N ALA A 527 14.02 -3.78 2.26
CA ALA A 527 14.26 -2.52 2.94
C ALA A 527 15.76 -2.20 2.96
N GLN A 528 16.12 -0.97 2.55
CA GLN A 528 17.48 -0.45 2.59
C GLN A 528 17.70 0.41 3.83
N ARG A 529 18.79 0.18 4.53
CA ARG A 529 19.21 0.95 5.70
C ARG A 529 19.65 2.36 5.29
N ARG A 530 19.14 3.38 5.97
CA ARG A 530 19.53 4.78 5.85
C ARG A 530 20.69 5.12 6.80
N PRO A 531 21.39 6.27 6.59
CA PRO A 531 22.46 6.71 7.48
C PRO A 531 22.06 6.85 8.95
N ASP A 532 20.80 7.23 9.23
CA ASP A 532 20.23 7.40 10.57
C ASP A 532 19.83 6.07 11.25
N GLY A 533 20.03 4.92 10.57
CA GLY A 533 19.71 3.59 11.08
C GLY A 533 18.27 3.12 10.85
N ARG A 534 17.40 3.97 10.29
CA ARG A 534 16.07 3.56 9.82
C ARG A 534 16.17 2.85 8.48
N TYR A 535 15.06 2.32 8.00
CA TYR A 535 14.96 1.65 6.71
C TYR A 535 13.93 2.34 5.80
N VAL A 536 14.15 2.27 4.49
CA VAL A 536 13.14 2.55 3.47
C VAL A 536 12.87 1.27 2.69
N MET A 537 11.61 0.88 2.57
CA MET A 537 11.19 -0.30 1.82
C MET A 537 11.07 0.01 0.33
N ALA A 538 11.08 -1.03 -0.52
CA ALA A 538 10.94 -0.93 -1.96
C ALA A 538 9.62 -0.25 -2.36
N ASN A 539 8.56 -0.40 -1.56
CA ASN A 539 7.31 0.35 -1.72
C ASN A 539 7.37 1.83 -1.27
N GLY A 540 8.53 2.34 -0.86
CA GLY A 540 8.77 3.72 -0.43
C GLY A 540 8.49 4.01 1.05
N ARG A 541 7.89 3.08 1.80
CA ARG A 541 7.53 3.31 3.20
C ARG A 541 8.73 3.20 4.14
N GLY A 542 8.75 4.05 5.17
CA GLY A 542 9.74 3.98 6.24
C GLY A 542 9.47 2.83 7.22
N ALA A 543 10.52 2.13 7.62
CA ALA A 543 10.47 1.06 8.60
C ALA A 543 11.58 1.22 9.65
N VAL A 544 11.34 0.76 10.88
CA VAL A 544 12.28 0.90 11.99
C VAL A 544 12.36 -0.39 12.80
N LEU A 545 13.57 -0.74 13.24
CA LEU A 545 13.76 -1.82 14.21
C LEU A 545 13.46 -1.30 15.62
N PRO A 546 12.76 -2.07 16.47
CA PRO A 546 12.36 -1.62 17.81
C PRO A 546 13.56 -1.35 18.73
N GLU A 547 14.63 -2.15 18.59
CA GLU A 547 15.85 -2.07 19.37
C GLU A 547 17.06 -2.38 18.47
N LEU A 548 18.26 -1.95 18.89
CA LEU A 548 19.50 -2.32 18.20
C LEU A 548 19.81 -3.80 18.45
N GLN A 549 19.93 -4.56 17.37
CA GLN A 549 20.16 -6.00 17.37
C GLN A 549 21.13 -6.36 16.24
N PRO A 550 21.67 -7.59 16.16
CA PRO A 550 22.62 -7.97 15.10
C PRO A 550 22.12 -7.62 13.69
N LEU A 551 20.82 -7.86 13.44
CA LEU A 551 20.15 -7.56 12.18
C LEU A 551 20.16 -6.06 11.81
N SER A 552 20.29 -5.15 12.78
CA SER A 552 20.39 -3.69 12.54
C SER A 552 21.65 -3.27 11.79
N ARG A 553 22.64 -4.17 11.67
CA ARG A 553 23.87 -3.96 10.89
C ARG A 553 23.72 -4.34 9.42
N SER A 554 22.67 -5.08 9.08
CA SER A 554 22.43 -5.51 7.70
C SER A 554 22.02 -4.31 6.84
N PRO A 555 22.68 -4.09 5.69
CA PRO A 555 22.36 -2.97 4.80
C PRO A 555 20.99 -3.15 4.14
N TYR A 556 20.58 -4.40 3.91
CA TYR A 556 19.27 -4.73 3.39
C TYR A 556 18.59 -5.79 4.25
N LEU A 557 17.26 -5.68 4.35
CA LEU A 557 16.39 -6.62 5.05
C LEU A 557 15.23 -7.02 4.14
N VAL A 558 14.70 -8.23 4.31
CA VAL A 558 13.36 -8.59 3.84
C VAL A 558 12.42 -8.57 5.02
N VAL A 559 11.39 -7.72 4.98
CA VAL A 559 10.47 -7.55 6.10
C VAL A 559 9.21 -8.38 5.92
N CYS A 560 9.00 -9.36 6.80
CA CYS A 560 7.84 -10.26 6.77
C CYS A 560 6.66 -9.67 7.54
N GLU A 561 6.91 -9.05 8.70
CA GLU A 561 5.88 -8.51 9.58
C GLU A 561 6.26 -7.11 10.10
N LEU A 562 5.28 -6.20 10.07
CA LEU A 562 5.36 -4.81 10.49
C LEU A 562 4.13 -4.46 11.31
N ASP A 563 4.29 -3.65 12.35
CA ASP A 563 3.15 -2.99 12.96
C ASP A 563 2.69 -1.76 12.18
N ASP A 564 1.45 -1.36 12.47
CA ASP A 564 0.78 -0.26 11.80
C ASP A 564 0.62 0.96 12.73
N ALA A 565 1.51 1.12 13.72
CA ALA A 565 1.44 2.15 14.74
C ALA A 565 2.37 3.33 14.39
N GLY A 566 1.86 4.33 13.67
CA GLY A 566 2.56 5.58 13.36
C GLY A 566 2.93 5.78 11.90
N SER A 567 3.74 6.82 11.63
CA SER A 567 4.20 7.21 10.29
C SER A 567 5.20 6.21 9.69
N GLU A 568 6.01 5.56 10.53
CA GLU A 568 6.94 4.49 10.17
C GLU A 568 6.43 3.17 10.76
N GLY A 569 6.58 2.04 10.04
CA GLY A 569 6.20 0.72 10.57
C GLY A 569 7.32 0.12 11.41
N ARG A 570 7.02 -0.43 12.60
CA ARG A 570 8.03 -1.16 13.38
C ARG A 570 8.12 -2.59 12.89
N ILE A 571 9.32 -3.01 12.54
CA ILE A 571 9.61 -4.37 12.08
C ILE A 571 9.45 -5.34 13.23
N ARG A 572 8.62 -6.37 13.03
CA ARG A 572 8.39 -7.47 13.97
C ARG A 572 9.10 -8.75 13.56
N LEU A 573 9.19 -8.98 12.26
CA LEU A 573 9.84 -10.16 11.70
C LEU A 573 10.54 -9.79 10.38
N ALA A 574 11.82 -10.15 10.25
CA ALA A 574 12.62 -9.90 9.06
C ALA A 574 13.77 -10.90 8.92
N ALA A 575 14.40 -10.91 7.74
CA ALA A 575 15.66 -11.60 7.48
C ALA A 575 16.66 -10.64 6.85
N GLY A 576 17.95 -10.87 7.08
CA GLY A 576 19.02 -10.17 6.35
C GLY A 576 19.08 -10.65 4.90
N ILE A 577 19.41 -9.75 3.98
CA ILE A 577 19.71 -10.08 2.59
C ILE A 577 20.86 -9.19 2.09
N SER A 578 21.69 -9.70 1.20
CA SER A 578 22.78 -8.97 0.56
C SER A 578 22.36 -8.46 -0.83
N LEU A 579 23.07 -7.45 -1.35
CA LEU A 579 22.80 -6.92 -2.69
C LEU A 579 22.93 -7.99 -3.80
N PRO A 580 23.98 -8.84 -3.83
CA PRO A 580 24.06 -9.92 -4.83
C PRO A 580 22.90 -10.91 -4.75
N GLU A 581 22.39 -11.19 -3.53
CA GLU A 581 21.21 -12.05 -3.35
C GLU A 581 19.94 -11.39 -3.90
N ILE A 582 19.76 -10.07 -3.72
CA ILE A 582 18.63 -9.33 -4.32
C ILE A 582 18.69 -9.43 -5.85
N GLU A 583 19.86 -9.13 -6.44
CA GLU A 583 20.07 -9.18 -7.89
C GLU A 583 19.82 -10.57 -8.48
N ALA A 584 20.23 -11.62 -7.76
CA ALA A 584 20.06 -13.01 -8.21
C ALA A 584 18.63 -13.56 -7.99
N SER A 585 17.86 -13.00 -7.06
CA SER A 585 16.53 -13.50 -6.69
C SER A 585 15.40 -12.74 -7.37
N LEU A 586 15.59 -11.45 -7.67
CA LEU A 586 14.55 -10.57 -8.19
C LEU A 586 14.95 -9.80 -9.46
N PRO A 587 15.54 -10.44 -10.49
CA PRO A 587 15.99 -9.73 -11.68
C PRO A 587 14.87 -8.96 -12.39
N ALA A 588 13.65 -9.52 -12.41
CA ALA A 588 12.48 -8.88 -13.04
C ALA A 588 11.97 -7.62 -12.31
N HIS A 589 12.39 -7.39 -11.07
CA HIS A 589 11.98 -6.22 -10.28
C HIS A 589 13.01 -5.09 -10.32
N LEU A 590 14.18 -5.35 -10.90
CA LEU A 590 15.22 -4.36 -11.04
C LEU A 590 14.95 -3.51 -12.27
N THR A 591 14.88 -2.20 -12.05
CA THR A 591 14.69 -1.21 -13.09
C THR A 591 15.97 -0.41 -13.28
N LEU A 592 16.36 -0.20 -14.53
CA LEU A 592 17.45 0.69 -14.89
C LEU A 592 16.86 2.04 -15.30
N GLU A 593 17.21 3.08 -14.56
CA GLU A 593 16.77 4.45 -14.82
C GLU A 593 17.98 5.31 -15.20
N GLU A 594 17.89 5.96 -16.35
CA GLU A 594 18.85 6.99 -16.76
C GLU A 594 18.30 8.37 -16.39
N ALA A 595 19.00 9.06 -15.50
CA ALA A 595 18.58 10.36 -15.00
C ALA A 595 19.60 11.44 -15.39
N VAL A 596 19.12 12.53 -16.02
CA VAL A 596 19.90 13.73 -16.34
C VAL A 596 19.34 14.90 -15.54
N GLU A 597 20.08 15.32 -14.53
CA GLU A 597 19.60 16.25 -13.49
C GLU A 597 20.55 17.44 -13.32
N TRP A 598 20.02 18.57 -12.87
CA TRP A 598 20.80 19.76 -12.53
C TRP A 598 21.32 19.66 -11.09
N ASP A 599 22.64 19.72 -10.91
CA ASP A 599 23.25 19.82 -9.59
C ASP A 599 23.51 21.29 -9.24
N ALA A 600 22.73 21.83 -8.31
CA ALA A 600 22.85 23.21 -7.87
C ALA A 600 24.15 23.50 -7.10
N GLY A 601 24.74 22.49 -6.45
CA GLY A 601 25.97 22.60 -5.67
C GLY A 601 27.20 22.70 -6.56
N THR A 602 27.30 21.87 -7.60
CA THR A 602 28.38 21.95 -8.60
C THR A 602 28.07 22.81 -9.81
N GLN A 603 26.85 23.38 -9.91
CA GLN A 603 26.38 24.18 -11.03
C GLN A 603 26.59 23.49 -12.38
N SER A 604 26.27 22.21 -12.42
CA SER A 604 26.54 21.33 -13.55
C SER A 604 25.43 20.31 -13.77
N VAL A 605 25.28 19.85 -15.00
CA VAL A 605 24.45 18.70 -15.34
C VAL A 605 25.15 17.43 -14.89
N ARG A 606 24.42 16.58 -14.17
CA ARG A 606 24.86 15.24 -13.79
C ARG A 606 23.97 14.22 -14.47
N ALA A 607 24.59 13.34 -15.23
CA ALA A 607 23.91 12.20 -15.84
C ALA A 607 24.33 10.93 -15.09
N ARG A 608 23.35 10.14 -14.65
CA ARG A 608 23.57 8.95 -13.83
C ARG A 608 22.68 7.82 -14.30
N ARG A 609 23.21 6.60 -14.28
CA ARG A 609 22.45 5.36 -14.43
C ARG A 609 22.23 4.78 -13.04
N ARG A 610 20.96 4.65 -12.65
CA ARG A 610 20.52 4.13 -11.35
C ARG A 610 19.91 2.75 -11.55
N MET A 611 20.35 1.78 -10.77
CA MET A 611 19.63 0.52 -10.63
C MET A 611 18.73 0.60 -9.41
N LYS A 612 17.43 0.38 -9.61
CA LYS A 612 16.40 0.58 -8.60
C LYS A 612 15.59 -0.67 -8.35
N LEU A 613 15.18 -0.84 -7.10
CA LEU A 613 14.16 -1.78 -6.66
C LEU A 613 13.03 -0.95 -6.05
N GLY A 614 12.01 -0.65 -6.85
CA GLY A 614 10.96 0.31 -6.50
C GLY A 614 11.56 1.67 -6.11
N ALA A 615 11.31 2.11 -4.88
CA ALA A 615 11.82 3.36 -4.33
C ALA A 615 13.30 3.31 -3.89
N ILE A 616 13.91 2.12 -3.80
CA ILE A 616 15.29 1.95 -3.34
C ILE A 616 16.25 2.11 -4.51
N VAL A 617 17.26 2.97 -4.36
CA VAL A 617 18.42 3.04 -5.28
C VAL A 617 19.50 2.08 -4.77
N LEU A 618 19.72 0.99 -5.49
CA LEU A 618 20.66 -0.07 -5.12
C LEU A 618 22.10 0.30 -5.52
N SER A 619 22.26 0.85 -6.73
CA SER A 619 23.52 1.35 -7.24
C SER A 619 23.29 2.56 -8.14
N GLU A 620 24.28 3.45 -8.17
CA GLU A 620 24.26 4.66 -8.98
C GLU A 620 25.65 4.89 -9.55
N VAL A 621 25.75 4.92 -10.87
CA VAL A 621 27.01 5.15 -11.59
C VAL A 621 26.86 6.33 -12.57
N PRO A 622 27.94 7.06 -12.88
CA PRO A 622 27.91 8.06 -13.94
C PRO A 622 27.44 7.44 -15.26
N LEU A 623 26.57 8.14 -16.00
CA LEU A 623 26.12 7.71 -17.32
C LEU A 623 27.18 8.07 -18.36
N GLU A 624 27.74 7.07 -19.04
CA GLU A 624 28.61 7.27 -20.19
C GLU A 624 27.77 7.61 -21.43
N GLY A 625 28.15 8.66 -22.15
CA GLY A 625 27.45 9.09 -23.36
C GLY A 625 25.97 9.46 -23.15
N PRO A 626 25.63 10.36 -22.18
CA PRO A 626 24.25 10.78 -21.99
C PRO A 626 23.71 11.46 -23.24
N ASP A 627 22.40 11.35 -23.46
CA ASP A 627 21.71 12.04 -24.55
C ASP A 627 22.07 13.55 -24.56
N PRO A 628 22.73 14.05 -25.63
CA PRO A 628 23.13 15.45 -25.73
C PRO A 628 21.95 16.42 -25.62
N GLU A 629 20.76 16.00 -26.05
CA GLU A 629 19.54 16.82 -25.97
C GLU A 629 19.09 17.00 -24.53
N ALA A 630 18.94 15.89 -23.79
CA ALA A 630 18.60 15.92 -22.37
C ALA A 630 19.63 16.71 -21.53
N VAL A 631 20.92 16.65 -21.88
CA VAL A 631 21.98 17.44 -21.22
C VAL A 631 21.77 18.94 -21.49
N ALA A 632 21.56 19.33 -22.74
CA ALA A 632 21.34 20.73 -23.11
C ALA A 632 20.10 21.30 -22.42
N ASP A 633 18.98 20.57 -22.44
CA ASP A 633 17.73 20.98 -21.77
C ASP A 633 17.90 21.12 -20.26
N THR A 634 18.68 20.23 -19.64
CA THR A 634 18.98 20.30 -18.21
C THR A 634 19.87 21.48 -17.87
N LEU A 635 20.84 21.80 -18.73
CA LEU A 635 21.68 22.99 -18.58
C LEU A 635 20.86 24.28 -18.70
N LEU A 636 19.92 24.36 -19.66
CA LEU A 636 18.99 25.48 -19.79
C LEU A 636 18.12 25.65 -18.55
N ARG A 637 17.59 24.55 -17.99
CA ARG A 637 16.86 24.58 -16.71
C ARG A 637 17.74 25.15 -15.59
N GLY A 638 19.01 24.74 -15.52
CA GLY A 638 19.98 25.30 -14.58
C GLY A 638 20.20 26.81 -14.74
N ILE A 639 20.30 27.29 -15.99
CA ILE A 639 20.43 28.72 -16.31
C ILE A 639 19.17 29.48 -15.90
N ARG A 640 17.96 28.95 -16.17
CA ARG A 640 16.69 29.57 -15.73
C ARG A 640 16.64 29.77 -14.23
N LEU A 641 17.04 28.77 -13.45
CA LEU A 641 17.06 28.85 -11.98
C LEU A 641 18.05 29.89 -11.44
N LYS A 642 19.13 30.17 -12.17
CA LYS A 642 20.16 31.15 -11.78
C LYS A 642 19.92 32.55 -12.36
N GLY A 643 19.10 32.66 -13.41
CA GLY A 643 18.85 33.89 -14.15
C GLY A 643 19.95 34.23 -15.16
N ILE A 644 19.75 35.31 -15.92
CA ILE A 644 20.63 35.73 -17.02
C ILE A 644 22.09 35.97 -16.59
N SER A 645 22.30 36.32 -15.32
CA SER A 645 23.63 36.55 -14.73
C SER A 645 24.51 35.29 -14.70
N ALA A 646 23.94 34.11 -14.93
CA ALA A 646 24.69 32.86 -15.10
C ALA A 646 25.48 32.81 -16.41
N LEU A 647 25.12 33.62 -17.40
CA LEU A 647 25.79 33.66 -18.69
C LEU A 647 27.04 34.57 -18.64
N PRO A 648 28.11 34.22 -19.36
CA PRO A 648 29.37 34.96 -19.34
C PRO A 648 29.27 36.23 -20.19
N MET A 649 28.57 37.24 -19.67
CA MET A 649 28.43 38.53 -20.33
C MET A 649 29.75 39.31 -20.29
N SER A 650 30.49 39.27 -21.39
CA SER A 650 31.64 40.16 -21.59
C SER A 650 31.20 41.63 -21.57
N LYS A 651 32.13 42.57 -21.32
CA LYS A 651 31.83 44.02 -21.36
C LYS A 651 31.17 44.43 -22.69
N ASN A 652 31.59 43.83 -23.79
CA ASN A 652 31.03 44.09 -25.13
C ASN A 652 29.61 43.52 -25.25
N ALA A 653 29.37 42.31 -24.77
CA ALA A 653 28.03 41.70 -24.78
C ALA A 653 27.05 42.48 -23.89
N ALA A 654 27.47 42.87 -22.70
CA ALA A 654 26.67 43.69 -21.78
C ALA A 654 26.36 45.08 -22.37
N SER A 655 27.35 45.72 -23.01
CA SER A 655 27.14 46.99 -23.72
C SER A 655 26.16 46.83 -24.89
N LEU A 656 26.33 45.82 -25.74
CA LEU A 656 25.41 45.53 -26.84
C LEU A 656 23.98 45.30 -26.34
N LEU A 657 23.83 44.48 -25.30
CA LEU A 657 22.53 44.18 -24.70
C LEU A 657 21.88 45.44 -24.12
N GLY A 658 22.63 46.30 -23.44
CA GLY A 658 22.14 47.60 -22.93
C GLY A 658 21.66 48.53 -24.05
N ARG A 659 22.38 48.56 -25.18
CA ARG A 659 21.98 49.33 -26.38
C ARG A 659 20.70 48.79 -27.00
N MET A 660 20.59 47.46 -27.15
CA MET A 660 19.40 46.79 -27.68
C MET A 660 18.17 47.02 -26.77
N ARG A 661 18.36 46.96 -25.44
CA ARG A 661 17.31 47.29 -24.46
C ARG A 661 16.82 48.71 -24.62
N LEU A 662 17.73 49.67 -24.80
CA LEU A 662 17.35 51.06 -25.04
C LEU A 662 16.51 51.21 -26.31
N MET A 663 16.86 50.54 -27.40
CA MET A 663 16.04 50.56 -28.62
C MET A 663 14.69 49.86 -28.45
N SER A 664 14.64 48.73 -27.73
CA SER A 664 13.39 48.05 -27.40
C SER A 664 12.45 48.94 -26.56
N LEU A 665 12.99 49.72 -25.63
CA LEU A 665 12.23 50.70 -24.83
C LEU A 665 11.69 51.88 -25.64
N SER A 666 12.14 52.10 -26.88
CA SER A 666 11.64 53.17 -27.75
C SER A 666 10.21 52.93 -28.27
N GLY A 667 9.67 51.73 -28.07
CA GLY A 667 8.31 51.34 -28.45
C GLY A 667 8.13 50.85 -29.90
N ASP A 668 9.24 50.66 -30.63
CA ASP A 668 9.21 50.12 -31.99
C ASP A 668 9.14 48.57 -31.96
N PRO A 669 8.04 47.96 -32.45
CA PRO A 669 7.84 46.51 -32.42
C PRO A 669 8.81 45.73 -33.33
N GLN A 670 9.60 46.42 -34.17
CA GLN A 670 10.60 45.74 -35.00
C GLN A 670 11.78 45.23 -34.17
N TRP A 671 12.08 45.85 -33.02
CA TRP A 671 13.25 45.48 -32.20
C TRP A 671 13.01 44.22 -31.37
N PRO A 672 13.99 43.28 -31.31
CA PRO A 672 13.84 42.08 -30.52
C PRO A 672 13.74 42.43 -29.04
N ASP A 673 12.80 41.78 -28.34
CA ASP A 673 12.78 41.82 -26.88
C ASP A 673 13.99 41.05 -26.34
N VAL A 674 14.79 41.77 -25.55
CA VAL A 674 16.01 41.31 -24.91
C VAL A 674 16.03 41.65 -23.41
N SER A 675 14.84 41.75 -22.82
CA SER A 675 14.65 41.67 -21.37
C SER A 675 15.24 40.36 -20.83
N ASP A 676 15.56 40.34 -19.53
CA ASP A 676 16.10 39.13 -18.90
C ASP A 676 15.10 37.97 -19.04
N GLU A 677 13.81 38.25 -18.88
CA GLU A 677 12.70 37.33 -19.04
C GLU A 677 12.63 36.77 -20.48
N ALA A 678 12.58 37.63 -21.50
CA ALA A 678 12.47 37.20 -22.89
C ALA A 678 13.71 36.38 -23.34
N LEU A 679 14.89 36.72 -22.83
CA LEU A 679 16.10 35.95 -23.13
C LEU A 679 16.07 34.56 -22.51
N LEU A 680 15.60 34.43 -21.25
CA LEU A 680 15.45 33.15 -20.56
C LEU A 680 14.34 32.28 -21.17
N ASP A 681 13.25 32.89 -21.61
CA ASP A 681 12.12 32.20 -22.22
C ASP A 681 12.42 31.69 -23.63
N THR A 682 13.35 32.34 -24.34
CA THR A 682 13.69 31.97 -25.73
C THR A 682 15.01 31.22 -25.88
N MET A 683 15.65 30.76 -24.78
CA MET A 683 16.97 30.11 -24.81
C MET A 683 17.03 28.88 -25.72
N GLU A 684 15.94 28.14 -25.87
CA GLU A 684 15.83 27.00 -26.79
C GLU A 684 16.17 27.39 -28.24
N LEU A 685 15.86 28.64 -28.63
CA LEU A 685 16.06 29.13 -30.00
C LEU A 685 17.46 29.69 -30.22
N TRP A 686 17.97 30.50 -29.29
CA TRP A 686 19.19 31.27 -29.51
C TRP A 686 20.42 30.73 -28.77
N LEU A 687 20.24 29.97 -27.68
CA LEU A 687 21.35 29.48 -26.86
C LEU A 687 21.55 27.97 -27.01
N LYS A 688 20.47 27.18 -27.04
CA LYS A 688 20.51 25.71 -27.12
C LYS A 688 21.40 25.17 -28.24
N PRO A 689 21.37 25.70 -29.47
CA PRO A 689 22.22 25.21 -30.57
C PRO A 689 23.73 25.31 -30.29
N HIS A 690 24.14 26.16 -29.34
CA HIS A 690 25.54 26.47 -29.05
C HIS A 690 26.08 25.82 -27.79
N ILE A 691 25.24 25.15 -26.99
CA ILE A 691 25.63 24.56 -25.70
C ILE A 691 25.76 23.04 -25.74
N TYR A 692 25.57 22.40 -26.90
CA TYR A 692 25.83 20.97 -27.04
C TYR A 692 27.28 20.63 -26.67
N GLY A 693 27.44 19.60 -25.84
CA GLY A 693 28.73 19.19 -25.28
C GLY A 693 29.16 19.95 -24.02
N MET A 694 28.46 21.02 -23.64
CA MET A 694 28.68 21.73 -22.37
C MET A 694 27.90 21.08 -21.24
N LYS A 695 28.50 20.96 -20.06
CA LYS A 695 27.90 20.27 -18.90
C LYS A 695 27.86 21.13 -17.64
N SER A 696 28.41 22.34 -17.67
CA SER A 696 28.50 23.21 -16.50
C SER A 696 28.41 24.69 -16.87
N LEU A 697 28.09 25.55 -15.89
CA LEU A 697 28.16 27.01 -16.12
C LEU A 697 29.58 27.47 -16.47
N SER A 698 30.61 26.78 -15.96
CA SER A 698 32.00 27.07 -16.34
C SER A 698 32.29 26.80 -17.81
N ASP A 699 31.67 25.78 -18.41
CA ASP A 699 31.85 25.48 -19.83
C ASP A 699 31.29 26.58 -20.74
N LEU A 700 30.24 27.27 -20.26
CA LEU A 700 29.64 28.41 -20.97
C LEU A 700 30.64 29.53 -21.19
N GLY A 701 31.71 29.65 -20.37
CA GLY A 701 32.65 30.78 -20.37
C GLY A 701 33.30 31.11 -21.72
N LYS A 702 33.29 30.17 -22.68
CA LYS A 702 33.82 30.35 -24.04
C LYS A 702 32.78 30.82 -25.06
N LEU A 703 31.51 30.94 -24.67
CA LEU A 703 30.44 31.34 -25.58
C LEU A 703 30.66 32.78 -26.08
N PRO A 704 30.57 33.02 -27.40
CA PRO A 704 30.71 34.36 -27.96
C PRO A 704 29.41 35.16 -27.75
N MET A 705 29.12 35.52 -26.49
CA MET A 705 27.83 36.12 -26.10
C MET A 705 27.45 37.37 -26.90
N ALA A 706 28.42 38.20 -27.29
CA ALA A 706 28.15 39.38 -28.11
C ALA A 706 27.64 39.01 -29.51
N GLN A 707 28.15 37.92 -30.09
CA GLN A 707 27.67 37.41 -31.37
C GLN A 707 26.29 36.78 -31.20
N LEU A 708 26.11 35.88 -30.22
CA LEU A 708 24.83 35.17 -30.01
C LEU A 708 23.65 36.13 -29.76
N VAL A 709 23.88 37.19 -28.99
CA VAL A 709 22.87 38.23 -28.77
C VAL A 709 22.69 39.10 -30.02
N GLY A 710 23.79 39.41 -30.74
CA GLY A 710 23.77 40.20 -31.97
C GLY A 710 23.06 39.54 -33.14
N ASP A 711 23.16 38.22 -33.28
CA ASP A 711 22.52 37.42 -34.35
C ASP A 711 20.98 37.45 -34.27
N ARG A 712 20.41 37.97 -33.18
CA ARG A 712 18.97 38.25 -33.04
C ARG A 712 18.52 39.51 -33.78
N MET A 713 19.45 40.32 -34.29
CA MET A 713 19.16 41.52 -35.07
C MET A 713 19.36 41.28 -36.57
N THR A 714 18.52 41.90 -37.37
CA THR A 714 18.74 42.02 -38.81
C THR A 714 19.87 43.00 -39.10
N TRP A 715 20.47 42.91 -40.30
CA TRP A 715 21.51 43.86 -40.73
C TRP A 715 21.05 45.33 -40.66
N LYS A 716 19.78 45.59 -41.01
CA LYS A 716 19.16 46.92 -40.90
C LYS A 716 19.18 47.43 -39.45
N GLN A 717 18.78 46.59 -38.50
CA GLN A 717 18.78 46.93 -37.08
C GLN A 717 20.19 47.12 -36.52
N THR A 718 21.16 46.30 -36.92
CA THR A 718 22.55 46.49 -36.48
C THR A 718 23.08 47.87 -36.90
N ARG A 719 22.84 48.26 -38.16
CA ARG A 719 23.21 49.59 -38.64
C ARG A 719 22.47 50.71 -37.90
N GLU A 720 21.17 50.54 -37.68
CA GLU A 720 20.34 51.50 -36.95
C GLU A 720 20.80 51.65 -35.48
N LEU A 721 21.20 50.56 -34.83
CA LEU A 721 21.75 50.56 -33.47
C LEU A 721 23.06 51.35 -33.40
N ASP A 722 23.94 51.16 -34.38
CA ASP A 722 25.23 51.85 -34.45
C ASP A 722 25.08 53.35 -34.75
N GLU A 723 24.09 53.73 -35.55
CA GLU A 723 23.78 55.12 -35.86
C GLU A 723 23.08 55.85 -34.69
N GLN A 724 22.04 55.26 -34.09
CA GLN A 724 21.19 55.93 -33.10
C GLN A 724 21.66 55.78 -31.65
N VAL A 725 22.38 54.69 -31.36
CA VAL A 725 22.84 54.32 -30.02
C VAL A 725 24.30 53.88 -30.12
N PRO A 726 25.24 54.76 -30.51
CA PRO A 726 26.62 54.39 -30.79
C PRO A 726 27.35 53.91 -29.53
N THR A 727 28.42 53.14 -29.70
CA THR A 727 29.28 52.73 -28.57
C THR A 727 30.10 53.90 -27.99
N HIS A 728 30.42 54.89 -28.82
CA HIS A 728 31.25 56.05 -28.45
C HIS A 728 30.72 57.32 -29.13
N ILE A 729 30.88 58.47 -28.46
CA ILE A 729 30.65 59.79 -29.06
C ILE A 729 31.96 60.56 -29.12
N THR A 730 32.16 61.28 -30.23
CA THR A 730 33.23 62.26 -30.38
C THR A 730 32.78 63.57 -29.74
N VAL A 731 33.46 63.99 -28.67
CA VAL A 731 33.19 65.26 -27.98
C VAL A 731 33.99 66.40 -28.65
N PRO A 732 33.69 67.69 -28.38
CA PRO A 732 34.31 68.83 -29.09
C PRO A 732 35.85 68.86 -29.06
N SER A 733 36.48 68.27 -28.03
CA SER A 733 37.94 68.12 -27.98
C SER A 733 38.52 67.19 -29.07
N GLY A 734 37.68 66.45 -29.78
CA GLY A 734 38.04 65.37 -30.72
C GLY A 734 38.20 64.00 -30.05
N SER A 735 38.11 63.90 -28.72
CA SER A 735 38.19 62.61 -28.02
C SER A 735 36.95 61.75 -28.29
N ARG A 736 37.14 60.44 -28.50
CA ARG A 736 36.06 59.46 -28.58
C ARG A 736 35.83 58.84 -27.20
N ILE A 737 34.70 59.17 -26.59
CA ILE A 737 34.36 58.77 -25.22
C ILE A 737 33.31 57.65 -25.26
N PRO A 738 33.51 56.52 -24.56
CA PRO A 738 32.54 55.44 -24.51
C PRO A 738 31.28 55.86 -23.74
N ILE A 739 30.13 55.34 -24.17
CA ILE A 739 28.86 55.51 -23.46
C ILE A 739 28.60 54.26 -22.61
N ASP A 740 28.25 54.49 -21.34
CA ASP A 740 27.81 53.44 -20.43
C ASP A 740 26.30 53.23 -20.56
N TYR A 741 25.92 52.03 -20.99
CA TYR A 741 24.54 51.58 -21.20
C TYR A 741 24.04 50.63 -20.10
N SER A 742 24.75 50.54 -18.97
CA SER A 742 24.36 49.70 -17.83
C SER A 742 22.95 50.02 -17.31
N ASN A 743 22.51 51.28 -17.43
CA ASN A 743 21.13 51.70 -17.23
C ASN A 743 20.52 52.20 -18.56
N PRO A 744 19.73 51.37 -19.27
CA PRO A 744 19.13 51.74 -20.55
C PRO A 744 18.27 53.01 -20.49
N GLY A 745 17.60 53.29 -19.37
CA GLY A 745 16.78 54.49 -19.21
C GLY A 745 17.58 55.79 -18.99
N SER A 746 18.88 55.69 -18.74
CA SER A 746 19.73 56.86 -18.46
C SER A 746 21.19 56.61 -18.88
N PRO A 747 21.49 56.45 -20.19
CA PRO A 747 22.85 56.21 -20.65
C PRO A 747 23.79 57.34 -20.25
N VAL A 748 25.00 56.98 -19.84
CA VAL A 748 25.94 57.90 -19.20
C VAL A 748 27.16 58.14 -20.10
N LEU A 749 27.49 59.42 -20.29
CA LEU A 749 28.75 59.85 -20.88
C LEU A 749 29.63 60.45 -19.76
N ALA A 750 30.62 59.69 -19.31
CA ALA A 750 31.59 60.15 -18.31
C ALA A 750 32.76 60.85 -19.00
N VAL A 751 32.80 62.18 -18.90
CA VAL A 751 33.71 63.01 -19.69
C VAL A 751 34.26 64.17 -18.86
N ARG A 752 35.54 64.50 -19.08
CA ARG A 752 36.16 65.65 -18.41
C ARG A 752 35.49 66.94 -18.85
N LEU A 753 35.16 67.80 -17.90
CA LEU A 753 34.43 69.05 -18.12
C LEU A 753 35.05 69.91 -19.24
N GLN A 754 36.37 70.02 -19.25
CA GLN A 754 37.11 70.83 -20.22
C GLN A 754 37.08 70.30 -21.68
N GLU A 755 36.65 69.05 -21.87
CA GLU A 755 36.49 68.46 -23.19
C GLU A 755 35.14 68.80 -23.84
N LEU A 756 34.23 69.39 -23.07
CA LEU A 756 32.89 69.79 -23.51
C LEU A 756 32.77 71.29 -23.79
N PHE A 757 33.83 72.09 -23.64
CA PHE A 757 33.75 73.51 -23.97
C PHE A 757 33.34 73.71 -25.44
N GLY A 758 32.54 74.74 -25.69
CA GLY A 758 31.91 74.95 -27.00
C GLY A 758 30.71 74.06 -27.29
N TRP A 759 30.39 73.06 -26.45
CA TRP A 759 29.18 72.26 -26.64
C TRP A 759 27.97 72.91 -26.00
N ARG A 760 27.04 73.37 -26.85
CA ARG A 760 25.87 74.14 -26.41
C ARG A 760 24.75 73.27 -25.84
N GLU A 761 24.46 72.14 -26.49
CA GLU A 761 23.31 71.30 -26.15
C GLU A 761 23.76 69.91 -25.68
N THR A 762 22.94 69.29 -24.82
CA THR A 762 23.14 67.89 -24.43
C THR A 762 22.96 66.98 -25.65
N PRO A 763 23.90 66.06 -25.92
CA PRO A 763 23.73 65.07 -26.98
C PRO A 763 22.55 64.17 -26.68
N ARG A 764 21.80 63.82 -27.71
CA ARG A 764 20.60 63.00 -27.60
C ARG A 764 20.74 61.73 -28.45
N LEU A 765 20.41 60.60 -27.87
CA LEU A 765 20.32 59.29 -28.51
C LEU A 765 18.90 59.06 -29.06
N VAL A 766 18.73 57.96 -29.81
CA VAL A 766 17.41 57.50 -30.32
C VAL A 766 16.74 58.62 -31.14
N ASN A 767 17.43 59.08 -32.18
CA ASN A 767 16.99 60.17 -33.07
C ASN A 767 16.54 61.44 -32.32
N GLY A 768 17.32 61.87 -31.32
CA GLY A 768 17.07 63.11 -30.58
C GLY A 768 16.12 63.00 -29.40
N ARG A 769 15.56 61.81 -29.11
CA ARG A 769 14.53 61.65 -28.07
C ARG A 769 15.12 61.58 -26.66
N LEU A 770 16.25 60.91 -26.48
CA LEU A 770 16.80 60.64 -25.14
C LEU A 770 18.08 61.44 -24.88
N PRO A 771 18.07 62.47 -24.00
CA PRO A 771 19.29 63.17 -23.63
C PRO A 771 20.24 62.26 -22.84
N LEU A 772 21.53 62.33 -23.14
CA LEU A 772 22.57 61.65 -22.37
C LEU A 772 22.70 62.25 -20.98
N THR A 773 22.99 61.38 -20.01
CA THR A 773 23.39 61.81 -18.68
C THR A 773 24.89 62.08 -18.71
N LEU A 774 25.28 63.34 -18.53
CA LEU A 774 26.67 63.76 -18.50
C LEU A 774 27.19 63.64 -17.08
N HIS A 775 28.14 62.74 -16.85
CA HIS A 775 28.97 62.73 -15.66
C HIS A 775 30.18 63.61 -15.93
N LEU A 776 30.10 64.87 -15.53
CA LEU A 776 31.15 65.84 -15.74
C LEU A 776 32.27 65.56 -14.74
N LEU A 777 33.47 65.30 -15.26
CA LEU A 777 34.62 64.89 -14.46
C LEU A 777 35.65 66.04 -14.35
N SER A 778 36.32 66.08 -13.20
CA SER A 778 37.55 66.85 -13.00
C SER A 778 38.71 66.31 -13.85
N PRO A 779 39.83 67.05 -13.97
CA PRO A 779 41.03 66.56 -14.67
C PRO A 779 41.56 65.21 -14.16
N SER A 780 41.35 64.90 -12.88
CA SER A 780 41.72 63.60 -12.29
C SER A 780 40.57 62.58 -12.31
N GLN A 781 39.62 62.71 -13.24
CA GLN A 781 38.50 61.80 -13.49
C GLN A 781 37.53 61.60 -12.33
N ARG A 782 37.50 62.51 -11.35
CA ARG A 782 36.48 62.48 -10.27
C ARG A 782 35.21 63.20 -10.71
N PRO A 783 34.00 62.65 -10.49
CA PRO A 783 32.75 63.33 -10.78
C PRO A 783 32.66 64.65 -10.02
N VAL A 784 32.29 65.72 -10.73
CA VAL A 784 32.06 67.05 -10.15
C VAL A 784 30.63 67.52 -10.30
N GLN A 785 29.92 67.07 -11.34
CA GLN A 785 28.51 67.35 -11.55
C GLN A 785 27.88 66.25 -12.40
N VAL A 786 26.61 65.95 -12.16
CA VAL A 786 25.78 65.10 -13.03
C VAL A 786 24.67 65.97 -13.60
N THR A 787 24.48 65.96 -14.93
CA THR A 787 23.41 66.72 -15.59
C THR A 787 22.85 66.00 -16.81
N LYS A 788 21.56 66.20 -17.11
CA LYS A 788 20.92 65.86 -18.39
C LYS A 788 20.66 67.09 -19.27
N ASP A 789 20.96 68.27 -18.74
CA ASP A 789 20.80 69.56 -19.40
C ASP A 789 22.11 70.34 -19.29
N LEU A 790 22.91 70.26 -20.37
CA LEU A 790 24.21 70.89 -20.46
C LEU A 790 24.07 72.42 -20.54
N ALA A 791 23.02 72.93 -21.19
CA ALA A 791 22.77 74.36 -21.31
C ALA A 791 22.50 74.98 -19.93
N SER A 792 21.56 74.42 -19.17
CA SER A 792 21.27 74.87 -17.80
C SER A 792 22.49 74.74 -16.89
N PHE A 793 23.33 73.71 -17.09
CA PHE A 793 24.58 73.57 -16.33
C PHE A 793 25.55 74.72 -16.59
N TRP A 794 25.77 75.11 -17.85
CA TRP A 794 26.67 76.21 -18.21
C TRP A 794 26.19 77.55 -17.64
N GLU A 795 24.89 77.80 -17.64
CA GLU A 795 24.31 79.06 -17.16
C GLU A 795 24.31 79.16 -15.63
N LEU A 796 23.95 78.09 -14.92
CA LEU A 796 23.61 78.15 -13.49
C LEU A 796 24.67 77.54 -12.58
N ALA A 797 25.24 76.39 -12.95
CA ALA A 797 26.05 75.58 -12.05
C ALA A 797 27.56 75.64 -12.35
N TYR A 798 27.95 75.99 -13.58
CA TYR A 798 29.35 75.99 -14.01
C TYR A 798 30.24 76.90 -13.17
N PHE A 799 29.77 78.09 -12.79
CA PHE A 799 30.61 79.08 -12.09
C PHE A 799 31.00 78.63 -10.68
N GLU A 800 30.12 77.92 -9.97
CA GLU A 800 30.43 77.30 -8.67
C GLU A 800 31.43 76.14 -8.83
N VAL A 801 31.19 75.26 -9.81
CA VAL A 801 32.09 74.13 -10.11
C VAL A 801 33.48 74.64 -10.54
N LYS A 802 33.52 75.70 -11.35
CA LYS A 802 34.74 76.38 -11.78
C LYS A 802 35.53 76.94 -10.60
N LYS A 803 34.89 77.52 -9.59
CA LYS A 803 35.57 78.08 -8.42
C LYS A 803 36.35 77.01 -7.66
N ASP A 804 35.73 75.85 -7.44
CA ASP A 804 36.40 74.69 -6.80
C ASP A 804 37.51 74.12 -7.69
N LEU A 805 37.24 73.93 -9.00
CA LEU A 805 38.20 73.38 -9.95
C LEU A 805 39.41 74.28 -10.20
N LYS A 806 39.22 75.61 -10.22
CA LYS A 806 40.31 76.58 -10.39
C LYS A 806 41.26 76.56 -9.18
N GLY A 807 40.74 76.34 -7.97
CA GLY A 807 41.53 76.16 -6.76
C GLY A 807 42.35 74.86 -6.77
N ARG A 808 41.72 73.73 -7.13
CA ARG A 808 42.37 72.40 -7.12
C ARG A 808 43.26 72.13 -8.33
N TYR A 809 42.96 72.72 -9.48
CA TYR A 809 43.66 72.49 -10.76
C TYR A 809 44.03 73.81 -11.45
N PRO A 810 44.94 74.63 -10.86
CA PRO A 810 45.25 75.97 -11.36
C PRO A 810 45.99 75.99 -12.70
N LYS A 811 46.59 74.85 -13.11
CA LYS A 811 47.28 74.70 -14.41
C LYS A 811 46.31 74.48 -15.58
N HIS A 812 45.03 74.21 -15.30
CA HIS A 812 44.01 73.92 -16.31
C HIS A 812 43.29 75.20 -16.76
N TYR A 813 42.86 75.23 -18.01
CA TYR A 813 42.10 76.34 -18.57
C TYR A 813 40.63 76.27 -18.14
N TRP A 814 40.18 77.26 -17.36
CA TRP A 814 38.80 77.40 -16.89
C TRP A 814 38.23 78.76 -17.36
N PRO A 815 37.62 78.81 -18.55
CA PRO A 815 37.18 80.05 -19.21
C PRO A 815 36.06 80.76 -18.43
N ASP A 816 35.94 82.09 -18.59
CA ASP A 816 34.77 82.84 -18.12
C ASP A 816 33.54 82.58 -19.00
N ASP A 817 33.74 82.38 -20.30
CA ASP A 817 32.71 81.91 -21.23
C ASP A 817 33.00 80.47 -21.71
N PRO A 818 32.26 79.45 -21.22
CA PRO A 818 32.44 78.07 -21.64
C PRO A 818 31.93 77.78 -23.07
N TYR A 819 31.11 78.65 -23.68
CA TYR A 819 30.54 78.45 -25.01
C TYR A 819 31.48 78.85 -26.15
N GLU A 820 32.38 79.79 -25.93
CA GLU A 820 33.38 80.23 -26.93
C GLU A 820 34.75 79.57 -26.73
N ALA A 821 34.94 78.87 -25.62
CA ALA A 821 36.21 78.25 -25.28
C ALA A 821 36.54 77.03 -26.16
N VAL A 822 37.79 76.96 -26.62
CA VAL A 822 38.31 75.80 -27.36
C VAL A 822 38.44 74.60 -26.41
N ALA A 823 37.63 73.56 -26.63
CA ALA A 823 37.73 72.30 -25.91
C ALA A 823 39.11 71.66 -26.07
N THR A 824 39.60 71.04 -25.00
CA THR A 824 40.90 70.37 -25.03
C THR A 824 40.94 69.17 -24.10
N ASN A 825 41.62 68.11 -24.52
CA ASN A 825 41.90 66.95 -23.67
C ASN A 825 43.19 67.11 -22.85
N ARG A 826 43.86 68.28 -22.94
CA ARG A 826 45.10 68.65 -22.24
C ARG A 826 44.83 69.68 -21.13
N ALA A 827 45.88 70.05 -20.39
CA ALA A 827 45.78 71.10 -19.38
C ALA A 827 45.47 72.49 -19.98
N LYS A 828 46.01 72.80 -21.16
CA LYS A 828 45.73 74.05 -21.90
C LYS A 828 45.49 73.77 -23.39
N PRO A 829 44.64 74.54 -24.08
CA PRO A 829 44.44 74.43 -25.53
C PRO A 829 45.75 74.73 -26.28
N ARG A 830 45.92 74.18 -27.48
CA ARG A 830 46.99 74.62 -28.39
C ARG A 830 46.62 76.01 -28.93
N ALA A 831 47.56 76.94 -28.96
CA ALA A 831 47.38 78.19 -29.69
C ALA A 831 47.12 77.87 -31.17
N PRO A 832 46.18 78.56 -31.84
CA PRO A 832 45.94 78.33 -33.26
C PRO A 832 47.26 78.52 -34.02
N GLN A 833 47.64 77.53 -34.84
CA GLN A 833 48.67 77.71 -35.85
C GLN A 833 48.06 78.62 -36.91
N SER A 834 48.60 79.84 -37.01
CA SER A 834 48.22 80.86 -38.01
C SER A 834 48.42 80.36 -39.43
#